data_AF-A0A6A4BE24-F1
#
_entry.id   AF-A0A6A4BE24-F1
#
_cell.length_a   1.000
_cell.length_b   1.000
_cell.length_c   1.000
_cell.angle_alpha   90.00
_cell.angle_beta   90.00
_cell.angle_gamma   90.00
#
_symmetry.space_group_name_H-M   'P 1'
#
loop_
_entity.id
_entity.type
_entity.pdbx_description
1 polymer ?
#
loop_
_entity_poly.entity_id
_entity_poly.type
_entity_poly.pdbx_seq_one_letter_code
_entity_poly.pdbx_strand_id
1 'polypeptide(L)'
;MSDPDVQPDASPDAGDDLRAAVFAGSGQSTQPPRPCKHCDQAPSDLSAAATPLEVDLRALQTAASSAHTFIGAYRELLSKHQQAVRALIRARRHNEELHAQARPPWDMARAFVDFAQHRYDVSQERVRILEETSTDSFARLLQYTVSVERCPFSERGPPRVVWSSLFRPTKVGRSYSAWRSVPRACKVTRDKPLPVAKSPLPPHPLTQDLLNVCDEKDRLHQELKELQPRLDTAESSRDTVLQDLFQLQQKHADLRKSHTDLERYYSQWKARAEDLDHENRQLRRDLDHARRPRDRSALGQENYQLRRDLDRARRRLDDSALSQENRRLRRDLDQAHQQLAGSAAAADLQAARLEIHVRGEKIAELERLLAKANDRRAQLHRVHERTVDKLDSANRTVQGLRRDLDSLRGGRHTDRLQAAQRQIQQLTQELDSLRGDSSHGRLRAAERKVEDLTRELNSVRRQHAKAEDSLQGAQEACRGLNAERDRPIQDRDDAVQSLKHVNSRASHHEAEIAQVGRIRQERDEFQQERDQLRQEQAKIATRVTELTAQLDQLSQDRDAAVSKRDEAIREGQKYYDSNRDLLAQIADMQHSYRLVRQDFDRVQDQQDSLRQERQNLLSSYASMAGERDCALDRLASIASTALHGTPTERDGRAASPTPDVRSSLKRSRSPSPSSADSGSSSRKRARPDPPSADADASASVPD
;
A
#
# COMPACT_ATOMS: atom_id res chain seq x y z
N MET A 1 7.32 -26.41 29.43
CA MET A 1 8.55 -26.18 28.63
C MET A 1 8.75 -24.68 28.59
N SER A 2 9.97 -24.25 28.89
CA SER A 2 10.31 -22.88 29.28
C SER A 2 10.26 -21.89 28.12
N ASP A 3 9.65 -20.73 28.36
CA ASP A 3 9.76 -19.51 27.54
C ASP A 3 11.19 -18.93 27.62
N PRO A 4 11.69 -18.30 26.55
CA PRO A 4 12.77 -17.32 26.67
C PRO A 4 12.22 -15.89 26.56
N ASP A 5 12.31 -15.21 27.69
CA ASP A 5 12.64 -13.81 27.93
C ASP A 5 12.39 -12.75 26.84
N VAL A 6 11.44 -11.88 27.18
CA VAL A 6 11.30 -10.51 26.70
C VAL A 6 12.36 -9.63 27.40
N GLN A 7 13.19 -8.93 26.64
CA GLN A 7 13.95 -7.76 27.11
C GLN A 7 13.49 -6.50 26.37
N PRO A 8 13.38 -5.34 27.05
CA PRO A 8 12.97 -4.07 26.46
C PRO A 8 14.16 -3.19 26.04
N ASP A 9 13.90 -2.36 25.01
CA ASP A 9 14.50 -1.08 24.59
C ASP A 9 16.04 -0.84 24.59
N ALA A 10 16.53 -0.44 23.40
CA ALA A 10 17.56 0.59 23.28
C ALA A 10 17.40 1.36 21.94
N SER A 11 17.26 2.69 22.04
CA SER A 11 17.25 3.65 20.93
C SER A 11 18.63 3.72 20.24
N PRO A 12 18.71 3.90 18.91
CA PRO A 12 20.00 4.12 18.24
C PRO A 12 20.24 5.63 18.10
N ASP A 13 20.87 6.24 19.10
CA ASP A 13 21.42 7.58 18.98
C ASP A 13 22.81 7.63 19.62
N ALA A 14 23.81 7.18 18.86
CA ALA A 14 25.23 7.36 19.14
C ALA A 14 26.02 6.92 17.90
N GLY A 15 26.19 7.82 16.95
CA GLY A 15 26.92 7.51 15.72
C GLY A 15 27.35 8.73 14.92
N ASP A 16 27.76 9.82 15.58
CA ASP A 16 28.21 11.03 14.86
C ASP A 16 29.31 11.83 15.60
N ASP A 17 30.27 11.16 16.26
CA ASP A 17 31.40 11.83 16.91
C ASP A 17 32.77 11.28 16.45
N LEU A 18 33.09 11.38 15.16
CA LEU A 18 34.47 11.24 14.66
C LEU A 18 34.77 12.16 13.47
N ARG A 19 34.52 13.46 13.62
CA ARG A 19 34.96 14.46 12.61
C ARG A 19 35.32 15.83 13.18
N ALA A 20 36.06 15.91 14.27
CA ALA A 20 36.62 17.18 14.74
C ALA A 20 37.85 17.02 15.65
N ALA A 21 39.01 16.63 15.11
CA ALA A 21 40.29 16.82 15.81
C ALA A 21 41.53 16.58 14.93
N VAL A 22 41.70 17.29 13.80
CA VAL A 22 43.03 17.46 13.19
C VAL A 22 43.07 18.81 12.49
N PHE A 23 43.47 19.86 13.20
CA PHE A 23 44.22 21.02 12.66
C PHE A 23 44.45 22.02 13.81
N ALA A 24 45.55 21.86 14.53
CA ALA A 24 46.15 22.94 15.32
C ALA A 24 47.61 22.57 15.63
N GLY A 25 48.57 23.26 15.02
CA GLY A 25 49.97 23.13 15.41
C GLY A 25 50.99 23.51 14.34
N SER A 26 50.98 24.75 13.84
CA SER A 26 52.19 25.33 13.23
C SER A 26 52.11 26.86 13.25
N GLY A 27 52.46 27.44 14.40
CA GLY A 27 52.91 28.82 14.46
C GLY A 27 54.43 28.82 14.58
N GLN A 28 55.13 29.51 13.68
CA GLN A 28 56.03 30.60 14.05
C GLN A 28 56.75 31.27 12.86
N SER A 29 56.89 32.58 13.04
CA SER A 29 58.04 33.43 12.66
C SER A 29 57.99 34.21 11.36
N THR A 30 57.64 35.48 11.52
CA THR A 30 57.90 36.61 10.63
C THR A 30 59.25 37.25 10.96
N GLN A 31 60.31 36.99 10.17
CA GLN A 31 61.33 37.97 9.78
C GLN A 31 62.27 37.41 8.69
N PRO A 32 62.73 38.21 7.71
CA PRO A 32 63.44 37.71 6.53
C PRO A 32 64.97 37.77 6.68
N PRO A 33 65.74 36.75 6.29
CA PRO A 33 67.15 36.93 5.98
C PRO A 33 67.37 37.19 4.48
N ARG A 34 68.34 38.07 4.23
CA ARG A 34 68.85 38.54 2.93
C ARG A 34 69.47 37.40 2.08
N PRO A 35 69.66 37.61 0.76
CA PRO A 35 69.92 36.54 -0.19
C PRO A 35 71.37 36.05 -0.12
N CYS A 36 71.55 34.76 0.12
CA CYS A 36 72.82 34.08 -0.14
C CYS A 36 72.87 33.71 -1.63
N LYS A 37 73.82 34.31 -2.35
CA LYS A 37 74.22 33.91 -3.69
C LYS A 37 75.04 32.64 -3.59
N HIS A 38 74.41 31.49 -3.85
CA HIS A 38 74.96 30.27 -4.43
C HIS A 38 74.08 29.10 -4.01
N CYS A 39 73.15 28.76 -4.89
CA CYS A 39 72.61 27.42 -5.13
C CYS A 39 71.65 27.55 -6.32
N ASP A 40 72.20 27.89 -7.49
CA ASP A 40 71.53 27.60 -8.75
C ASP A 40 71.81 26.14 -9.08
N GLN A 41 70.76 25.43 -9.51
CA GLN A 41 70.70 24.06 -10.05
C GLN A 41 70.30 22.94 -9.07
N ALA A 42 68.98 22.81 -8.88
CA ALA A 42 68.29 21.52 -8.91
C ALA A 42 66.89 21.72 -9.52
N PRO A 43 66.37 20.79 -10.34
CA PRO A 43 65.16 21.00 -11.13
C PRO A 43 63.88 20.93 -10.27
N SER A 44 62.97 21.84 -10.55
CA SER A 44 61.66 22.03 -9.90
C SER A 44 60.63 20.98 -10.31
N ASP A 45 60.89 19.69 -10.09
CA ASP A 45 59.93 18.61 -10.37
C ASP A 45 59.69 17.72 -9.12
N LEU A 46 59.14 18.29 -8.05
CA LEU A 46 58.68 17.54 -6.87
C LEU A 46 57.28 17.96 -6.41
N SER A 47 56.37 18.27 -7.34
CA SER A 47 54.93 18.43 -7.05
C SER A 47 54.05 17.29 -7.60
N ALA A 48 54.63 16.19 -8.05
CA ALA A 48 53.91 15.09 -8.72
C ALA A 48 54.11 13.68 -8.10
N ALA A 49 54.55 13.59 -6.85
CA ALA A 49 54.64 12.31 -6.15
C ALA A 49 53.67 12.26 -4.96
N ALA A 50 52.38 12.10 -5.26
CA ALA A 50 51.47 11.52 -4.26
C ALA A 50 52.02 10.13 -3.95
N THR A 51 52.41 9.90 -2.70
CA THR A 51 52.96 8.59 -2.31
C THR A 51 51.94 7.49 -2.59
N PRO A 52 52.36 6.27 -3.01
CA PRO A 52 51.44 5.18 -3.33
C PRO A 52 50.44 4.88 -2.20
N LEU A 53 50.87 5.08 -0.95
CA LEU A 53 50.09 4.91 0.26
C LEU A 53 48.91 5.88 0.40
N GLU A 54 49.02 7.14 -0.04
CA GLU A 54 47.92 8.11 0.05
C GLU A 54 46.85 7.88 -1.03
N VAL A 55 47.27 7.41 -2.20
CA VAL A 55 46.37 7.02 -3.29
C VAL A 55 45.59 5.76 -2.90
N ASP A 56 46.27 4.78 -2.29
CA ASP A 56 45.63 3.54 -1.79
C ASP A 56 44.66 3.79 -0.63
N LEU A 57 44.96 4.74 0.27
CA LEU A 57 44.06 5.08 1.39
C LEU A 57 42.79 5.80 0.92
N ARG A 58 42.92 6.70 -0.06
CA ARG A 58 41.75 7.35 -0.69
C ARG A 58 40.93 6.35 -1.51
N ALA A 59 41.57 5.42 -2.21
CA ALA A 59 40.88 4.36 -2.94
C ALA A 59 40.10 3.44 -1.98
N LEU A 60 40.70 3.06 -0.85
CA LEU A 60 40.05 2.25 0.19
C LEU A 60 38.92 2.99 0.89
N GLN A 61 39.07 4.28 1.20
CA GLN A 61 37.96 5.09 1.74
C GLN A 61 36.81 5.21 0.74
N THR A 62 37.12 5.42 -0.53
CA THR A 62 36.10 5.51 -1.59
C THR A 62 35.38 4.17 -1.78
N ALA A 63 36.10 3.05 -1.71
CA ALA A 63 35.54 1.71 -1.76
C ALA A 63 34.70 1.36 -0.52
N ALA A 64 35.11 1.82 0.67
CA ALA A 64 34.34 1.62 1.90
C ALA A 64 33.05 2.45 1.89
N SER A 65 33.11 3.70 1.41
CA SER A 65 31.94 4.55 1.23
C SER A 65 30.98 3.97 0.19
N SER A 66 31.47 3.49 -0.96
CA SER A 66 30.62 2.86 -1.97
C SER A 66 29.99 1.56 -1.49
N ALA A 67 30.73 0.74 -0.72
CA ALA A 67 30.20 -0.46 -0.09
C ALA A 67 29.12 -0.16 0.96
N HIS A 68 29.27 0.91 1.76
CA HIS A 68 28.22 1.34 2.68
C HIS A 68 26.95 1.79 1.97
N THR A 69 27.09 2.55 0.88
CA THR A 69 25.94 2.95 0.05
C THR A 69 25.27 1.73 -0.58
N PHE A 70 26.05 0.77 -1.06
CA PHE A 70 25.53 -0.47 -1.63
C PHE A 70 24.79 -1.35 -0.61
N ILE A 71 25.34 -1.50 0.60
CA ILE A 71 24.70 -2.25 1.70
C ILE A 71 23.40 -1.54 2.14
N GLY A 72 23.40 -0.20 2.20
CA GLY A 72 22.21 0.60 2.47
C GLY A 72 21.11 0.36 1.42
N ALA A 73 21.45 0.47 0.14
CA ALA A 73 20.53 0.20 -0.97
C ALA A 73 20.01 -1.24 -0.97
N TYR A 74 20.86 -2.22 -0.65
CA TYR A 74 20.47 -3.62 -0.55
C TYR A 74 19.48 -3.87 0.60
N ARG A 75 19.71 -3.28 1.78
CA ARG A 75 18.78 -3.37 2.92
C ARG A 75 17.42 -2.73 2.60
N GLU A 76 17.44 -1.61 1.90
CA GLU A 76 16.21 -0.92 1.47
C GLU A 76 15.43 -1.76 0.45
N LEU A 77 16.12 -2.38 -0.52
CA LEU A 77 15.53 -3.29 -1.49
C LEU A 77 14.92 -4.53 -0.81
N LEU A 78 15.64 -5.11 0.17
CA LEU A 78 15.17 -6.27 0.94
C LEU A 78 13.92 -5.92 1.76
N SER A 79 13.89 -4.74 2.39
CA SER A 79 12.73 -4.23 3.13
C SER A 79 11.51 -4.06 2.22
N LYS A 80 11.70 -3.42 1.05
CA LYS A 80 10.66 -3.26 0.03
C LYS A 80 10.15 -4.61 -0.48
N HIS A 81 11.03 -5.58 -0.70
CA HIS A 81 10.66 -6.93 -1.11
C HIS A 81 9.83 -7.65 -0.03
N GLN A 82 10.24 -7.59 1.24
CA GLN A 82 9.47 -8.16 2.34
C GLN A 82 8.09 -7.52 2.49
N GLN A 83 7.99 -6.21 2.29
CA GLN A 83 6.72 -5.49 2.31
C GLN A 83 5.81 -5.92 1.14
N ALA A 84 6.36 -6.10 -0.06
CA ALA A 84 5.64 -6.60 -1.24
C ALA A 84 5.12 -8.03 -1.03
N VAL A 85 5.94 -8.93 -0.46
CA VAL A 85 5.53 -10.31 -0.14
C VAL A 85 4.38 -10.32 0.88
N ARG A 86 4.44 -9.49 1.93
CA ARG A 86 3.34 -9.35 2.90
C ARG A 86 2.07 -8.80 2.25
N ALA A 87 2.19 -7.88 1.30
CA ALA A 87 1.06 -7.36 0.54
C ALA A 87 0.42 -8.45 -0.34
N LEU A 88 1.23 -9.27 -1.03
CA LEU A 88 0.76 -10.40 -1.83
C LEU A 88 0.03 -11.46 -0.99
N ILE A 89 0.56 -11.80 0.19
CA ILE A 89 -0.10 -12.76 1.10
C ILE A 89 -1.46 -12.22 1.55
N ARG A 90 -1.56 -10.92 1.89
CA ARG A 90 -2.83 -10.29 2.25
C ARG A 90 -3.82 -10.27 1.07
N ALA A 91 -3.36 -9.92 -0.12
CA ALA A 91 -4.17 -9.93 -1.33
C ALA A 91 -4.68 -11.34 -1.65
N ARG A 92 -3.84 -12.37 -1.50
CA ARG A 92 -4.23 -13.77 -1.69
C ARG A 92 -5.31 -14.20 -0.71
N ARG A 93 -5.15 -13.92 0.60
CA ARG A 93 -6.17 -14.23 1.61
C ARG A 93 -7.49 -13.52 1.35
N HIS A 94 -7.42 -12.23 0.99
CA HIS A 94 -8.60 -11.46 0.62
C HIS A 94 -9.31 -12.06 -0.60
N ASN A 95 -8.55 -12.54 -1.59
CA ASN A 95 -9.11 -13.20 -2.76
C ASN A 95 -9.73 -14.57 -2.41
N GLU A 96 -9.09 -15.36 -1.54
CA GLU A 96 -9.65 -16.61 -1.00
C GLU A 96 -10.94 -16.37 -0.20
N GLU A 97 -11.02 -15.30 0.58
CA GLU A 97 -12.24 -14.86 1.29
C GLU A 97 -13.34 -14.40 0.33
N LEU A 98 -13.01 -13.64 -0.71
CA LEU A 98 -13.95 -13.24 -1.75
C LEU A 98 -14.49 -14.46 -2.50
N HIS A 99 -13.64 -15.45 -2.82
CA HIS A 99 -14.07 -16.71 -3.40
C HIS A 99 -14.98 -17.52 -2.46
N ALA A 100 -14.68 -17.55 -1.16
CA ALA A 100 -15.53 -18.22 -0.17
C ALA A 100 -16.89 -17.52 0.00
N GLN A 101 -16.93 -16.19 -0.06
CA GLN A 101 -18.16 -15.38 0.01
C GLN A 101 -18.99 -15.47 -1.28
N ALA A 102 -18.36 -15.59 -2.44
CA ALA A 102 -19.02 -15.65 -3.74
C ALA A 102 -19.59 -17.03 -4.08
N ARG A 103 -19.12 -18.11 -3.43
CA ARG A 103 -19.51 -19.50 -3.73
C ARG A 103 -21.00 -19.82 -3.40
N PRO A 104 -21.54 -19.46 -2.22
CA PRO A 104 -22.96 -19.71 -1.91
C PRO A 104 -23.95 -18.94 -2.83
N PRO A 105 -23.74 -17.65 -3.17
CA PRO A 105 -24.54 -16.95 -4.17
C PRO A 105 -24.52 -17.61 -5.55
N TRP A 106 -23.36 -18.15 -5.96
CA TRP A 106 -23.20 -18.84 -7.25
C TRP A 106 -23.97 -20.15 -7.31
N ASP A 107 -23.91 -20.96 -6.25
CA ASP A 107 -24.67 -22.20 -6.14
C ASP A 107 -26.18 -21.94 -6.13
N MET A 108 -26.61 -20.87 -5.47
CA MET A 108 -28.02 -20.44 -5.46
C MET A 108 -28.49 -19.93 -6.83
N ALA A 109 -27.66 -19.17 -7.54
CA ALA A 109 -27.97 -18.72 -8.90
C ALA A 109 -28.07 -19.90 -9.88
N ARG A 110 -27.18 -20.89 -9.76
CA ARG A 110 -27.23 -22.12 -10.55
C ARG A 110 -28.50 -22.93 -10.28
N ALA A 111 -28.84 -23.14 -9.01
CA ALA A 111 -30.08 -23.81 -8.62
C ALA A 111 -31.33 -23.06 -9.13
N PHE A 112 -31.29 -21.73 -9.17
CA PHE A 112 -32.37 -20.92 -9.73
C PHE A 112 -32.53 -21.10 -11.24
N VAL A 113 -31.43 -21.16 -11.99
CA VAL A 113 -31.44 -21.45 -13.45
C VAL A 113 -31.96 -22.86 -13.71
N ASP A 114 -31.47 -23.86 -12.98
CA ASP A 114 -31.92 -25.25 -13.11
C ASP A 114 -33.43 -25.38 -12.79
N PHE A 115 -33.90 -24.66 -11.77
CA PHE A 115 -35.32 -24.61 -11.40
C PHE A 115 -36.17 -23.91 -12.47
N ALA A 116 -35.70 -22.79 -13.02
CA ALA A 116 -36.41 -22.06 -14.07
C ALA A 116 -36.51 -22.90 -15.36
N GLN A 117 -35.43 -23.58 -15.74
CA GLN A 117 -35.39 -24.50 -16.88
C GLN A 117 -36.38 -25.65 -16.68
N HIS A 118 -36.34 -26.31 -15.53
CA HIS A 118 -37.25 -27.42 -15.22
C HIS A 118 -38.72 -26.99 -15.28
N ARG A 119 -39.07 -25.79 -14.79
CA ARG A 119 -40.44 -25.26 -14.89
C ARG A 119 -40.85 -24.98 -16.33
N TYR A 120 -39.95 -24.45 -17.15
CA TYR A 120 -40.18 -24.23 -18.56
C TYR A 120 -40.45 -25.56 -19.31
N ASP A 121 -39.61 -26.57 -19.07
CA ASP A 121 -39.73 -27.89 -19.69
C ASP A 121 -41.05 -28.60 -19.30
N VAL A 122 -41.43 -28.54 -18.03
CA VAL A 122 -42.70 -29.11 -17.54
C VAL A 122 -43.91 -28.40 -18.17
N SER A 123 -43.88 -27.07 -18.29
CA SER A 123 -44.96 -26.32 -18.92
C SER A 123 -45.06 -26.61 -20.43
N GLN A 124 -43.92 -26.77 -21.12
CA GLN A 124 -43.87 -27.20 -22.52
C GLN A 124 -44.50 -28.58 -22.72
N GLU A 125 -44.12 -29.57 -21.89
CA GLU A 125 -44.64 -30.93 -22.01
C GLU A 125 -46.16 -30.99 -21.71
N ARG A 126 -46.64 -30.17 -20.76
CA ARG A 126 -48.08 -30.05 -20.49
C ARG A 126 -48.86 -29.48 -21.67
N VAL A 127 -48.32 -28.46 -22.34
CA VAL A 127 -48.94 -27.92 -23.58
C VAL A 127 -49.01 -29.01 -24.64
N ARG A 128 -47.93 -29.78 -24.82
CA ARG A 128 -47.89 -30.89 -25.78
C ARG A 128 -48.94 -31.97 -25.48
N ILE A 129 -49.09 -32.39 -24.22
CA ILE A 129 -50.12 -33.35 -23.79
C ILE A 129 -51.53 -32.79 -23.98
N LEU A 130 -51.75 -31.50 -23.70
CA LEU A 130 -53.04 -30.84 -23.93
C LEU A 130 -53.39 -30.75 -25.42
N GLU A 131 -52.41 -30.53 -26.28
CA GLU A 131 -52.61 -30.57 -27.73
C GLU A 131 -53.05 -31.97 -28.18
N GLU A 132 -52.36 -33.03 -27.75
CA GLU A 132 -52.71 -34.42 -28.08
C GLU A 132 -54.11 -34.80 -27.55
N THR A 133 -54.42 -34.51 -26.29
CA THR A 133 -55.73 -34.81 -25.67
C THR A 133 -56.88 -33.99 -26.27
N SER A 134 -56.62 -32.74 -26.68
CA SER A 134 -57.62 -31.94 -27.38
C SER A 134 -57.95 -32.56 -28.74
N THR A 135 -56.95 -33.04 -29.48
CA THR A 135 -57.19 -33.68 -30.80
C THR A 135 -58.00 -34.96 -30.68
N ASP A 136 -57.75 -35.79 -29.65
CA ASP A 136 -58.53 -37.00 -29.38
C ASP A 136 -59.98 -36.65 -28.95
N SER A 137 -60.14 -35.63 -28.11
CA SER A 137 -61.46 -35.16 -27.67
C SER A 137 -62.28 -34.58 -28.83
N PHE A 138 -61.64 -33.82 -29.73
CA PHE A 138 -62.25 -33.34 -30.98
C PHE A 138 -62.63 -34.50 -31.90
N ALA A 139 -61.77 -35.52 -32.05
CA ALA A 139 -62.07 -36.70 -32.86
C ALA A 139 -63.28 -37.48 -32.31
N ARG A 140 -63.38 -37.65 -30.99
CA ARG A 140 -64.53 -38.26 -30.32
C ARG A 140 -65.81 -37.43 -30.47
N LEU A 141 -65.71 -36.11 -30.38
CA LEU A 141 -66.85 -35.21 -30.57
C LEU A 141 -67.35 -35.26 -32.03
N LEU A 142 -66.46 -35.31 -33.01
CA LEU A 142 -66.80 -35.52 -34.42
C LEU A 142 -67.45 -36.91 -34.65
N GLN A 143 -66.94 -37.96 -34.02
CA GLN A 143 -67.56 -39.29 -34.08
C GLN A 143 -68.95 -39.28 -33.43
N TYR A 144 -69.14 -38.59 -32.30
CA TYR A 144 -70.44 -38.43 -31.66
C TYR A 144 -71.43 -37.69 -32.57
N THR A 145 -71.03 -36.55 -33.17
CA THR A 145 -71.91 -35.81 -34.10
C THR A 145 -72.28 -36.64 -35.34
N VAL A 146 -71.32 -37.39 -35.90
CA VAL A 146 -71.58 -38.29 -37.04
C VAL A 146 -72.45 -39.50 -36.63
N SER A 147 -72.35 -39.97 -35.38
CA SER A 147 -73.18 -41.06 -34.86
C SER A 147 -74.62 -40.63 -34.57
N VAL A 148 -74.81 -39.41 -34.07
CA VAL A 148 -76.14 -38.78 -33.88
C VAL A 148 -76.84 -38.57 -35.23
N GLU A 149 -76.10 -38.29 -36.30
CA GLU A 149 -76.64 -38.18 -37.67
C GLU A 149 -76.93 -39.52 -38.36
N ARG A 150 -76.45 -40.66 -37.82
CA ARG A 150 -76.64 -42.02 -38.40
C ARG A 150 -77.72 -42.88 -37.73
N CYS A 151 -78.50 -42.34 -36.81
CA CYS A 151 -79.72 -42.99 -36.30
C CYS A 151 -80.81 -43.05 -37.41
N PRO A 152 -81.60 -44.14 -37.53
CA PRO A 152 -82.44 -44.38 -38.71
C PRO A 152 -83.61 -43.39 -38.81
N PHE A 153 -83.67 -42.68 -39.94
CA PHE A 153 -84.83 -41.93 -40.41
C PHE A 153 -86.00 -42.89 -40.67
N SER A 154 -87.11 -42.71 -39.95
CA SER A 154 -88.42 -43.30 -40.28
C SER A 154 -89.30 -42.26 -40.98
N GLU A 155 -89.70 -42.58 -42.21
CA GLU A 155 -90.84 -42.09 -43.00
C GLU A 155 -91.40 -40.67 -42.73
N ARG A 156 -90.78 -39.66 -43.36
CA ARG A 156 -91.44 -38.64 -44.19
C ARG A 156 -90.37 -38.01 -45.09
N GLY A 157 -90.65 -37.93 -46.39
CA GLY A 157 -89.68 -37.66 -47.45
C GLY A 157 -88.89 -36.35 -47.34
N PRO A 158 -87.76 -36.25 -48.06
CA PRO A 158 -86.67 -35.28 -47.80
C PRO A 158 -86.80 -34.00 -48.64
N PRO A 159 -86.13 -32.90 -48.26
CA PRO A 159 -85.56 -31.97 -49.22
C PRO A 159 -84.10 -32.32 -49.52
N ARG A 160 -83.81 -32.43 -50.81
CA ARG A 160 -82.47 -32.52 -51.40
C ARG A 160 -81.60 -31.36 -50.93
N VAL A 161 -80.45 -31.66 -50.32
CA VAL A 161 -79.25 -30.81 -50.46
C VAL A 161 -78.05 -31.72 -50.72
N VAL A 162 -77.36 -31.38 -51.80
CA VAL A 162 -76.27 -32.11 -52.43
C VAL A 162 -75.01 -32.02 -51.56
N TRP A 163 -74.52 -33.15 -51.06
CA TRP A 163 -73.14 -33.31 -50.58
C TRP A 163 -72.25 -33.64 -51.77
N SER A 164 -71.70 -32.61 -52.42
CA SER A 164 -70.59 -32.78 -53.37
C SER A 164 -69.30 -32.36 -52.70
N SER A 165 -68.39 -33.32 -52.60
CA SER A 165 -66.93 -33.14 -52.74
C SER A 165 -66.24 -32.09 -51.88
N LEU A 166 -65.71 -32.50 -50.72
CA LEU A 166 -64.37 -32.10 -50.28
C LEU A 166 -63.78 -33.18 -49.34
N PHE A 167 -63.51 -34.36 -49.90
CA PHE A 167 -62.36 -35.15 -49.43
C PHE A 167 -61.26 -34.98 -50.47
N ARG A 168 -60.15 -34.33 -50.09
CA ARG A 168 -58.81 -34.75 -50.52
C ARG A 168 -57.77 -34.42 -49.44
N PRO A 169 -56.80 -35.31 -49.22
CA PRO A 169 -55.72 -35.12 -48.25
C PRO A 169 -54.61 -34.26 -48.87
N THR A 170 -54.18 -33.20 -48.18
CA THR A 170 -52.95 -32.48 -48.55
C THR A 170 -52.09 -32.17 -47.34
N LYS A 171 -50.90 -32.74 -47.42
CA LYS A 171 -49.67 -32.45 -46.67
C LYS A 171 -49.35 -30.95 -46.64
N VAL A 172 -48.72 -30.56 -45.52
CA VAL A 172 -47.89 -29.36 -45.27
C VAL A 172 -48.62 -28.02 -45.11
N GLY A 173 -48.56 -27.51 -43.88
CA GLY A 173 -48.04 -26.17 -43.60
C GLY A 173 -48.96 -24.96 -43.81
N ARG A 174 -49.06 -24.18 -42.72
CA ARG A 174 -49.34 -22.73 -42.62
C ARG A 174 -50.79 -22.23 -42.46
N SER A 175 -50.81 -21.25 -41.56
CA SER A 175 -51.71 -20.09 -41.39
C SER A 175 -53.10 -20.33 -40.78
N TYR A 176 -53.13 -20.10 -39.47
CA TYR A 176 -54.24 -19.57 -38.69
C TYR A 176 -54.77 -18.26 -39.33
N SER A 177 -55.66 -18.35 -40.32
CA SER A 177 -56.35 -17.16 -40.86
C SER A 177 -57.74 -17.43 -41.47
N ALA A 178 -58.37 -18.57 -41.17
CA ALA A 178 -59.70 -18.92 -41.67
C ALA A 178 -60.85 -18.82 -40.63
N TRP A 179 -60.64 -18.14 -39.49
CA TRP A 179 -61.66 -17.96 -38.44
C TRP A 179 -61.95 -16.49 -38.10
N ARG A 180 -61.92 -15.59 -39.10
CA ARG A 180 -62.43 -14.21 -39.00
C ARG A 180 -63.39 -13.86 -40.14
N SER A 181 -64.49 -14.57 -40.26
CA SER A 181 -65.61 -14.11 -41.11
C SER A 181 -66.88 -14.93 -40.88
N VAL A 182 -67.62 -14.60 -39.82
CA VAL A 182 -69.08 -14.79 -39.81
C VAL A 182 -69.72 -13.39 -39.81
N PRO A 183 -70.56 -13.05 -40.81
CA PRO A 183 -71.10 -11.71 -40.98
C PRO A 183 -72.08 -11.33 -39.85
N ARG A 184 -71.81 -10.21 -39.16
CA ARG A 184 -72.83 -9.50 -38.40
C ARG A 184 -73.74 -8.78 -39.39
N ALA A 185 -75.03 -9.13 -39.37
CA ALA A 185 -76.20 -8.48 -39.99
C ALA A 185 -76.81 -9.18 -41.22
N CYS A 186 -77.89 -9.92 -40.98
CA CYS A 186 -78.99 -10.03 -41.93
C CYS A 186 -80.27 -9.53 -41.25
N LYS A 187 -80.83 -8.44 -41.77
CA LYS A 187 -82.17 -7.94 -41.47
C LYS A 187 -83.18 -8.91 -42.08
N VAL A 188 -84.11 -9.42 -41.27
CA VAL A 188 -85.37 -10.01 -41.77
C VAL A 188 -86.52 -9.43 -40.96
N THR A 189 -87.27 -8.55 -41.59
CA THR A 189 -88.62 -8.15 -41.18
C THR A 189 -89.61 -9.23 -41.60
N ARG A 190 -90.30 -9.89 -40.66
CA ARG A 190 -91.75 -10.15 -40.72
C ARG A 190 -92.28 -10.93 -39.51
N ASP A 191 -93.20 -10.28 -38.82
CA ASP A 191 -94.36 -10.78 -38.09
C ASP A 191 -94.65 -12.29 -38.19
N LYS A 192 -94.31 -13.02 -37.12
CA LYS A 192 -95.16 -14.01 -36.43
C LYS A 192 -94.41 -14.59 -35.22
N PRO A 193 -94.98 -14.60 -34.01
CA PRO A 193 -94.32 -15.14 -32.84
C PRO A 193 -94.32 -16.68 -32.89
N LEU A 194 -93.13 -17.27 -33.00
CA LEU A 194 -92.89 -18.67 -32.66
C LEU A 194 -92.53 -18.76 -31.16
N PRO A 195 -92.94 -19.83 -30.47
CA PRO A 195 -92.98 -19.86 -29.00
C PRO A 195 -91.59 -19.85 -28.38
N VAL A 196 -91.52 -19.24 -27.18
CA VAL A 196 -90.38 -19.21 -26.26
C VAL A 196 -89.75 -20.61 -26.14
N ALA A 197 -88.60 -20.80 -26.79
CA ALA A 197 -87.72 -21.92 -26.54
C ALA A 197 -86.93 -21.64 -25.26
N LYS A 198 -86.85 -22.68 -24.43
CA LYS A 198 -86.29 -22.73 -23.07
C LYS A 198 -84.83 -22.29 -23.01
N SER A 199 -84.38 -21.93 -21.79
CA SER A 199 -83.00 -21.62 -21.38
C SER A 199 -81.91 -22.33 -22.20
N PRO A 200 -80.75 -21.67 -22.47
CA PRO A 200 -79.65 -22.31 -23.18
C PRO A 200 -79.28 -23.60 -22.45
N LEU A 201 -79.38 -24.74 -23.14
CA LEU A 201 -78.95 -26.01 -22.59
C LEU A 201 -77.45 -25.91 -22.26
N PRO A 202 -77.01 -26.52 -21.15
CA PRO A 202 -75.59 -26.60 -20.85
C PRO A 202 -74.86 -27.26 -22.03
N PRO A 203 -73.66 -26.77 -22.41
CA PRO A 203 -72.88 -27.40 -23.47
C PRO A 203 -72.65 -28.87 -23.13
N HIS A 204 -72.59 -29.71 -24.17
CA HIS A 204 -72.29 -31.14 -23.99
C HIS A 204 -71.00 -31.28 -23.15
N PRO A 205 -70.87 -32.27 -22.24
CA PRO A 205 -69.70 -32.41 -21.35
C PRO A 205 -68.37 -32.34 -22.10
N LEU A 206 -68.27 -33.02 -23.26
CA LEU A 206 -67.10 -32.97 -24.14
C LEU A 206 -66.77 -31.56 -24.68
N THR A 207 -67.77 -30.70 -24.89
CA THR A 207 -67.58 -29.31 -25.30
C THR A 207 -67.08 -28.45 -24.13
N GLN A 208 -67.56 -28.71 -22.91
CA GLN A 208 -67.05 -28.04 -21.71
C GLN A 208 -65.60 -28.45 -21.41
N ASP A 209 -65.28 -29.74 -21.56
CA ASP A 209 -63.92 -30.25 -21.37
C ASP A 209 -62.95 -29.63 -22.37
N LEU A 210 -63.35 -29.48 -23.64
CA LEU A 210 -62.54 -28.78 -24.66
C LEU A 210 -62.33 -27.29 -24.37
N LEU A 211 -63.33 -26.61 -23.82
CA LEU A 211 -63.18 -25.20 -23.41
C LEU A 211 -62.20 -25.07 -22.23
N ASN A 212 -62.31 -25.94 -21.23
CA ASN A 212 -61.38 -25.97 -20.09
C ASN A 212 -59.95 -26.26 -20.55
N VAL A 213 -59.76 -27.21 -21.49
CA VAL A 213 -58.45 -27.50 -22.10
C VAL A 213 -57.90 -26.30 -22.87
N CYS A 214 -58.74 -25.55 -23.60
CA CYS A 214 -58.32 -24.32 -24.27
C CYS A 214 -57.90 -23.23 -23.28
N ASP A 215 -58.64 -23.02 -22.19
CA ASP A 215 -58.30 -22.04 -21.15
C ASP A 215 -56.99 -22.40 -20.43
N GLU A 216 -56.78 -23.69 -20.12
CA GLU A 216 -55.52 -24.18 -19.54
C GLU A 216 -54.34 -24.03 -20.51
N LYS A 217 -54.56 -24.32 -21.80
CA LYS A 217 -53.56 -24.14 -22.85
C LYS A 217 -53.16 -22.68 -23.01
N ASP A 218 -54.12 -21.75 -22.99
CA ASP A 218 -53.85 -20.32 -23.11
C ASP A 218 -53.10 -19.79 -21.88
N ARG A 219 -53.44 -20.30 -20.68
CA ARG A 219 -52.70 -20.00 -19.45
C ARG A 219 -51.24 -20.49 -19.51
N LEU A 220 -51.00 -21.71 -19.96
CA LEU A 220 -49.64 -22.26 -20.08
C LEU A 220 -48.82 -21.53 -21.15
N HIS A 221 -49.43 -21.14 -22.27
CA HIS A 221 -48.75 -20.31 -23.27
C HIS A 221 -48.34 -18.95 -22.72
N GLN A 222 -49.19 -18.32 -21.90
CA GLN A 222 -48.85 -17.06 -21.24
C GLN A 222 -47.71 -17.25 -20.24
N GLU A 223 -47.72 -18.33 -19.46
CA GLU A 223 -46.61 -18.68 -18.55
C GLU A 223 -45.29 -18.92 -19.31
N LEU A 224 -45.31 -19.63 -20.45
CA LEU A 224 -44.14 -19.84 -21.30
C LEU A 224 -43.60 -18.54 -21.89
N LYS A 225 -44.48 -17.63 -22.30
CA LYS A 225 -44.11 -16.31 -22.84
C LYS A 225 -43.42 -15.43 -21.79
N GLU A 226 -43.75 -15.59 -20.51
CA GLU A 226 -43.13 -14.88 -19.40
C GLU A 226 -41.81 -15.53 -18.94
N LEU A 227 -41.69 -16.86 -19.05
CA LEU A 227 -40.49 -17.60 -18.64
C LEU A 227 -39.34 -17.50 -19.66
N GLN A 228 -39.64 -17.49 -20.97
CA GLN A 228 -38.63 -17.44 -22.03
C GLN A 228 -37.60 -16.29 -21.88
N PRO A 229 -38.00 -15.01 -21.75
CA PRO A 229 -37.02 -13.92 -21.65
C PRO A 229 -36.18 -13.98 -20.37
N ARG A 230 -36.70 -14.59 -19.30
CA ARG A 230 -35.98 -14.77 -18.04
C ARG A 230 -34.90 -15.83 -18.17
N LEU A 231 -35.17 -16.89 -18.92
CA LEU A 231 -34.20 -17.92 -19.26
C LEU A 231 -33.10 -17.34 -20.15
N ASP A 232 -33.46 -16.64 -21.23
CA ASP A 232 -32.49 -16.02 -22.16
C ASP A 232 -31.55 -15.04 -21.42
N THR A 233 -32.10 -14.25 -20.49
CA THR A 233 -31.30 -13.33 -19.65
C THR A 233 -30.35 -14.07 -18.72
N ALA A 234 -30.82 -15.17 -18.11
CA ALA A 234 -30.01 -15.97 -17.22
C ALA A 234 -28.88 -16.70 -17.98
N GLU A 235 -29.16 -17.23 -19.17
CA GLU A 235 -28.16 -17.86 -20.04
C GLU A 235 -27.09 -16.86 -20.51
N SER A 236 -27.49 -15.67 -20.96
CA SER A 236 -26.55 -14.60 -21.31
C SER A 236 -25.67 -14.18 -20.12
N SER A 237 -26.24 -14.10 -18.92
CA SER A 237 -25.48 -13.80 -17.71
C SER A 237 -24.48 -14.92 -17.36
N ARG A 238 -24.87 -16.19 -17.53
CA ARG A 238 -23.99 -17.35 -17.33
C ARG A 238 -22.81 -17.31 -18.29
N ASP A 239 -23.06 -17.04 -19.57
CA ASP A 239 -22.02 -17.04 -20.59
C ASP A 239 -21.01 -15.90 -20.37
N THR A 240 -21.48 -14.75 -19.90
CA THR A 240 -20.61 -13.63 -19.50
C THR A 240 -19.70 -14.01 -18.33
N VAL A 241 -20.25 -14.64 -17.29
CA VAL A 241 -19.44 -15.06 -16.13
C VAL A 241 -18.47 -16.17 -16.49
N LEU A 242 -18.83 -17.10 -17.38
CA LEU A 242 -17.91 -18.12 -17.88
C LEU A 242 -16.73 -17.51 -18.64
N GLN A 243 -16.99 -16.47 -19.44
CA GLN A 243 -15.95 -15.75 -20.15
C GLN A 243 -15.00 -15.01 -19.18
N ASP A 244 -15.55 -14.35 -18.16
CA ASP A 244 -14.76 -13.70 -17.11
C ASP A 244 -13.91 -14.71 -16.33
N LEU A 245 -14.47 -15.86 -15.98
CA LEU A 245 -13.78 -16.93 -15.27
C LEU A 245 -12.62 -17.49 -16.10
N PHE A 246 -12.80 -17.65 -17.41
CA PHE A 246 -11.73 -18.06 -18.32
C PHE A 246 -10.60 -17.03 -18.37
N GLN A 247 -10.92 -15.73 -18.49
CA GLN A 247 -9.91 -14.67 -18.46
C GLN A 247 -9.16 -14.64 -17.14
N LEU A 248 -9.85 -14.87 -16.02
CA LEU A 248 -9.27 -14.86 -14.69
C LEU A 248 -8.34 -16.08 -14.48
N GLN A 249 -8.71 -17.25 -15.00
CA GLN A 249 -7.85 -18.42 -15.04
C GLN A 249 -6.58 -18.19 -15.86
N GLN A 250 -6.70 -17.53 -17.02
CA GLN A 250 -5.55 -17.19 -17.86
C GLN A 250 -4.59 -16.24 -17.14
N LYS A 251 -5.12 -15.16 -16.55
CA LYS A 251 -4.32 -14.23 -15.72
C LYS A 251 -3.65 -14.95 -14.54
N HIS A 252 -4.35 -15.88 -13.88
CA HIS A 252 -3.79 -16.67 -12.80
C HIS A 252 -2.66 -17.60 -13.30
N ALA A 253 -2.78 -18.18 -14.50
CA ALA A 253 -1.72 -18.99 -15.09
C ALA A 253 -0.47 -18.15 -15.42
N ASP A 254 -0.65 -16.94 -15.94
CA ASP A 254 0.45 -16.02 -16.23
C ASP A 254 1.14 -15.52 -14.94
N LEU A 255 0.37 -15.24 -13.89
CA LEU A 255 0.89 -14.93 -12.56
C LEU A 255 1.67 -16.10 -11.94
N ARG A 256 1.24 -17.35 -12.17
CA ARG A 256 2.01 -18.52 -11.72
C ARG A 256 3.36 -18.62 -12.44
N LYS A 257 3.39 -18.39 -13.75
CA LYS A 257 4.64 -18.40 -14.53
C LYS A 257 5.61 -17.32 -14.04
N SER A 258 5.13 -16.09 -13.84
CA SER A 258 5.97 -15.01 -13.34
C SER A 258 6.47 -15.27 -11.91
N HIS A 259 5.66 -15.90 -11.05
CA HIS A 259 6.10 -16.33 -9.73
C HIS A 259 7.23 -17.37 -9.80
N THR A 260 7.10 -18.39 -10.67
CA THR A 260 8.15 -19.40 -10.85
C THR A 260 9.44 -18.80 -11.42
N ASP A 261 9.35 -17.82 -12.32
CA ASP A 261 10.52 -17.12 -12.84
C ASP A 261 11.21 -16.29 -11.74
N LEU A 262 10.45 -15.62 -10.88
CA LEU A 262 10.98 -14.89 -9.73
C LEU A 262 11.68 -15.81 -8.73
N GLU A 263 11.10 -16.98 -8.41
CA GLU A 263 11.75 -17.97 -7.55
C GLU A 263 13.07 -18.47 -8.15
N ARG A 264 13.12 -18.64 -9.47
CA ARG A 264 14.34 -19.02 -10.18
C ARG A 264 15.41 -17.93 -10.08
N TYR A 265 15.05 -16.67 -10.31
CA TYR A 265 15.96 -15.54 -10.14
C TYR A 265 16.45 -15.43 -8.70
N TYR A 266 15.57 -15.56 -7.72
CA TYR A 266 15.93 -15.53 -6.31
C TYR A 266 16.95 -16.63 -5.96
N SER A 267 16.73 -17.84 -6.48
CA SER A 267 17.63 -18.98 -6.27
C SER A 267 19.01 -18.74 -6.89
N GLN A 268 19.07 -18.15 -8.10
CA GLN A 268 20.34 -17.78 -8.74
C GLN A 268 21.08 -16.69 -7.96
N TRP A 269 20.36 -15.67 -7.50
CA TRP A 269 20.94 -14.60 -6.67
C TRP A 269 21.47 -15.14 -5.34
N LYS A 270 20.74 -16.06 -4.71
CA LYS A 270 21.17 -16.71 -3.48
C LYS A 270 22.46 -17.51 -3.68
N ALA A 271 22.54 -18.32 -4.74
CA ALA A 271 23.75 -19.07 -5.09
C ALA A 271 24.95 -18.12 -5.32
N ARG A 272 24.75 -17.01 -6.05
CA ARG A 272 25.82 -16.04 -6.28
C ARG A 272 26.29 -15.34 -5.00
N ALA A 273 25.38 -15.06 -4.07
CA ALA A 273 25.72 -14.51 -2.76
C ALA A 273 26.57 -15.50 -1.95
N GLU A 274 26.18 -16.78 -1.95
CA GLU A 274 26.94 -17.84 -1.29
C GLU A 274 28.34 -18.00 -1.91
N ASP A 275 28.49 -17.93 -3.24
CA ASP A 275 29.80 -17.94 -3.91
C ASP A 275 30.69 -16.77 -3.46
N LEU A 276 30.13 -15.55 -3.43
CA LEU A 276 30.84 -14.35 -2.97
C LEU A 276 31.24 -14.46 -1.49
N ASP A 277 30.43 -15.09 -0.64
CA ASP A 277 30.77 -15.35 0.75
C ASP A 277 31.88 -16.39 0.91
N HIS A 278 31.97 -17.39 0.01
CA HIS A 278 33.10 -18.31 -0.04
C HIS A 278 34.38 -17.60 -0.48
N GLU A 279 34.32 -16.78 -1.53
CA GLU A 279 35.44 -15.95 -1.99
C GLU A 279 35.93 -15.01 -0.86
N ASN A 280 35.01 -14.33 -0.16
CA ASN A 280 35.36 -13.46 0.96
C ASN A 280 36.03 -14.21 2.11
N ARG A 281 35.52 -15.40 2.47
CA ARG A 281 36.15 -16.24 3.51
C ARG A 281 37.54 -16.68 3.10
N GLN A 282 37.76 -16.99 1.82
CA GLN A 282 39.06 -17.34 1.30
C GLN A 282 40.03 -16.15 1.36
N LEU A 283 39.62 -14.98 0.87
CA LEU A 283 40.43 -13.75 0.94
C LEU A 283 40.81 -13.37 2.37
N ARG A 284 39.89 -13.54 3.33
CA ARG A 284 40.19 -13.32 4.76
C ARG A 284 41.27 -14.26 5.27
N ARG A 285 41.19 -15.55 4.93
CA ARG A 285 42.24 -16.51 5.28
C ARG A 285 43.57 -16.11 4.66
N ASP A 286 43.59 -15.73 3.38
CA ASP A 286 44.81 -15.35 2.69
C ASP A 286 45.44 -14.09 3.32
N LEU A 287 44.62 -13.11 3.70
CA LEU A 287 45.05 -11.92 4.44
C LEU A 287 45.62 -12.29 5.83
N ASP A 288 44.98 -13.19 6.56
CA ASP A 288 45.47 -13.65 7.86
C ASP A 288 46.81 -14.40 7.72
N HIS A 289 46.97 -15.20 6.66
CA HIS A 289 48.25 -15.86 6.34
C HIS A 289 49.33 -14.84 5.97
N ALA A 290 49.00 -13.77 5.25
CA ALA A 290 49.92 -12.68 4.95
C ALA A 290 50.30 -11.84 6.20
N ARG A 291 49.42 -11.76 7.21
CA ARG A 291 49.69 -11.05 8.48
C ARG A 291 50.58 -11.82 9.44
N ARG A 292 50.43 -13.14 9.54
CA ARG A 292 51.18 -14.00 10.50
C ARG A 292 52.71 -13.86 10.48
N PRO A 293 53.40 -13.68 9.34
CA PRO A 293 54.85 -13.43 9.32
C PRO A 293 55.26 -12.12 9.99
N ARG A 294 54.38 -11.11 9.98
CA ARG A 294 54.64 -9.78 10.57
C ARG A 294 54.64 -9.84 12.10
N ASP A 295 53.73 -10.62 12.67
CA ASP A 295 53.57 -10.77 14.12
C ASP A 295 54.54 -11.80 14.75
N ARG A 296 55.13 -12.71 13.95
CA ARG A 296 56.10 -13.73 14.42
C ARG A 296 57.57 -13.40 14.15
N SER A 297 57.87 -12.24 13.56
CA SER A 297 59.26 -11.81 13.36
C SER A 297 59.90 -11.42 14.70
N ALA A 298 61.20 -11.70 14.89
CA ALA A 298 61.99 -11.27 16.06
C ALA A 298 61.85 -9.75 16.34
N LEU A 299 61.55 -8.98 15.29
CA LEU A 299 61.22 -7.56 15.34
C LEU A 299 59.98 -7.24 16.20
N GLY A 300 58.99 -8.14 16.32
CA GLY A 300 57.81 -7.93 17.17
C GLY A 300 58.14 -7.92 18.67
N GLN A 301 59.04 -8.81 19.10
CA GLN A 301 59.55 -8.83 20.47
C GLN A 301 60.45 -7.63 20.74
N GLU A 302 61.34 -7.28 19.80
CA GLU A 302 62.18 -6.08 19.91
C GLU A 302 61.35 -4.79 19.92
N ASN A 303 60.29 -4.68 19.10
CA ASN A 303 59.41 -3.52 19.09
C ASN A 303 58.62 -3.39 20.39
N TYR A 304 58.17 -4.51 20.97
CA TYR A 304 57.52 -4.51 22.28
C TYR A 304 58.47 -4.08 23.41
N GLN A 305 59.73 -4.52 23.36
CA GLN A 305 60.77 -4.14 24.32
C GLN A 305 61.13 -2.65 24.18
N LEU A 306 61.33 -2.18 22.95
CA LEU A 306 61.60 -0.78 22.63
C LEU A 306 60.43 0.12 23.05
N ARG A 307 59.17 -0.30 22.86
CA ARG A 307 58.00 0.46 23.35
C ARG A 307 58.01 0.59 24.86
N ARG A 308 58.31 -0.49 25.59
CA ARG A 308 58.42 -0.43 27.06
C ARG A 308 59.54 0.50 27.52
N ASP A 309 60.68 0.49 26.86
CA ASP A 309 61.80 1.36 27.21
C ASP A 309 61.55 2.82 26.85
N LEU A 310 60.85 3.07 25.74
CA LEU A 310 60.43 4.41 25.30
C LEU A 310 59.34 4.97 26.22
N ASP A 311 58.41 4.14 26.69
CA ASP A 311 57.42 4.52 27.70
C ASP A 311 58.06 4.85 29.05
N ARG A 312 59.09 4.09 29.47
CA ARG A 312 59.87 4.41 30.67
C ARG A 312 60.66 5.71 30.53
N ALA A 313 61.25 5.95 29.36
CA ALA A 313 61.96 7.21 29.07
C ALA A 313 61.01 8.40 29.01
N ARG A 314 59.81 8.24 28.43
CA ARG A 314 58.76 9.27 28.41
C ARG A 314 58.30 9.64 29.80
N ARG A 315 58.00 8.67 30.66
CA ARG A 315 57.61 8.96 32.07
C ARG A 315 58.70 9.71 32.82
N ARG A 316 59.98 9.34 32.63
CA ARG A 316 61.12 10.06 33.22
C ARG A 316 61.25 11.50 32.70
N LEU A 317 60.92 11.73 31.42
CA LEU A 317 60.90 13.08 30.84
C LEU A 317 59.69 13.89 31.29
N ASP A 318 58.52 13.26 31.44
CA ASP A 318 57.29 13.91 31.93
C ASP A 318 57.41 14.35 33.39
N ASP A 319 58.17 13.61 34.19
CA ASP A 319 58.52 13.93 35.59
C ASP A 319 59.76 14.83 35.73
N SER A 320 60.44 15.13 34.62
CA SER A 320 61.65 15.97 34.65
C SER A 320 61.36 17.45 34.89
N ALA A 321 62.33 18.16 35.47
CA ALA A 321 62.26 19.61 35.67
C ALA A 321 61.97 20.37 34.36
N LEU A 322 62.47 19.87 33.22
CA LEU A 322 62.23 20.46 31.89
C LEU A 322 60.78 20.30 31.42
N SER A 323 60.07 19.22 31.79
CA SER A 323 58.64 19.07 31.48
C SER A 323 57.78 19.97 32.37
N GLN A 324 58.17 20.16 33.63
CA GLN A 324 57.51 21.14 34.50
C GLN A 324 57.73 22.57 34.00
N GLU A 325 58.94 22.88 33.53
CA GLU A 325 59.28 24.18 32.94
C GLU A 325 58.56 24.40 31.61
N ASN A 326 58.47 23.39 30.73
CA ASN A 326 57.65 23.46 29.52
C ASN A 326 56.16 23.70 29.82
N ARG A 327 55.62 23.10 30.89
CA ARG A 327 54.24 23.34 31.32
C ARG A 327 54.03 24.75 31.86
N ARG A 328 55.02 25.33 32.54
CA ARG A 328 55.01 26.75 32.97
C ARG A 328 55.07 27.67 31.75
N LEU A 329 56.04 27.46 30.87
CA LEU A 329 56.20 28.26 29.65
C LEU A 329 54.98 28.20 28.75
N ARG A 330 54.30 27.05 28.62
CA ARG A 330 53.03 26.95 27.88
C ARG A 330 51.93 27.82 28.48
N ARG A 331 51.79 27.84 29.82
CA ARG A 331 50.82 28.72 30.49
C ARG A 331 51.16 30.19 30.28
N ASP A 332 52.44 30.54 30.34
CA ASP A 332 52.90 31.91 30.11
C ASP A 332 52.65 32.33 28.64
N LEU A 333 52.84 31.41 27.69
CA LEU A 333 52.59 31.62 26.26
C LEU A 333 51.09 31.73 25.96
N ASP A 334 50.26 30.91 26.60
CA ASP A 334 48.80 31.02 26.51
C ASP A 334 48.29 32.33 27.12
N GLN A 335 48.87 32.76 28.25
CA GLN A 335 48.56 34.04 28.87
C GLN A 335 48.99 35.23 27.98
N ALA A 336 50.16 35.15 27.35
CA ALA A 336 50.62 36.15 26.38
C ALA A 336 49.72 36.19 25.13
N HIS A 337 49.27 35.03 24.63
CA HIS A 337 48.31 34.97 23.53
C HIS A 337 46.95 35.59 23.90
N GLN A 338 46.46 35.36 25.13
CA GLN A 338 45.22 36.00 25.59
C GLN A 338 45.37 37.52 25.72
N GLN A 339 46.51 38.01 26.20
CA GLN A 339 46.81 39.44 26.24
C GLN A 339 46.92 40.05 24.84
N LEU A 340 47.58 39.36 23.91
CA LEU A 340 47.70 39.78 22.51
C LEU A 340 46.33 39.81 21.82
N ALA A 341 45.49 38.79 22.01
CA ALA A 341 44.13 38.76 21.48
C ALA A 341 43.26 39.90 22.04
N GLY A 342 43.37 40.18 23.35
CA GLY A 342 42.71 41.33 23.97
C GLY A 342 43.20 42.67 23.42
N SER A 343 44.50 42.80 23.17
CA SER A 343 45.09 44.01 22.57
C SER A 343 44.73 44.19 21.09
N ALA A 344 44.64 43.10 20.32
CA ALA A 344 44.23 43.11 18.92
C ALA A 344 42.77 43.53 18.79
N ALA A 345 41.88 42.99 19.63
CA ALA A 345 40.48 43.42 19.68
C ALA A 345 40.33 44.91 20.05
N ALA A 346 41.19 45.44 20.94
CA ALA A 346 41.22 46.87 21.26
C ALA A 346 41.75 47.72 20.09
N ALA A 347 42.77 47.25 19.37
CA ALA A 347 43.30 47.90 18.18
C ALA A 347 42.28 47.93 17.03
N ASP A 348 41.53 46.85 16.82
CA ASP A 348 40.46 46.76 15.81
C ASP A 348 39.32 47.74 16.12
N LEU A 349 38.94 47.87 17.39
CA LEU A 349 37.98 48.88 17.86
C LEU A 349 38.47 50.32 17.61
N GLN A 350 39.77 50.57 17.76
CA GLN A 350 40.36 51.88 17.51
C GLN A 350 40.48 52.18 16.00
N ALA A 351 40.82 51.17 15.19
CA ALA A 351 40.84 51.27 13.73
C ALA A 351 39.45 51.57 13.16
N ALA A 352 38.41 50.88 13.66
CA ALA A 352 37.03 51.15 13.26
C ALA A 352 36.59 52.59 13.59
N ARG A 353 37.01 53.13 14.75
CA ARG A 353 36.74 54.53 15.14
C ARG A 353 37.42 55.52 14.20
N LEU A 354 38.68 55.28 13.84
CA LEU A 354 39.41 56.12 12.89
C LEU A 354 38.81 56.04 11.49
N GLU A 355 38.34 54.88 11.06
CA GLU A 355 37.68 54.73 9.76
C GLU A 355 36.37 55.53 9.68
N ILE A 356 35.57 55.54 10.76
CA ILE A 356 34.37 56.39 10.86
C ILE A 356 34.75 57.88 10.77
N HIS A 357 35.85 58.30 11.41
CA HIS A 357 36.32 59.68 11.36
C HIS A 357 36.76 60.09 9.94
N VAL A 358 37.59 59.27 9.29
CA VAL A 358 38.06 59.53 7.92
C VAL A 358 36.90 59.51 6.91
N ARG A 359 35.91 58.63 7.10
CA ARG A 359 34.68 58.65 6.28
C ARG A 359 33.91 59.96 6.49
N GLY A 360 33.81 60.46 7.72
CA GLY A 360 33.20 61.75 8.04
C GLY A 360 33.90 62.93 7.35
N GLU A 361 35.23 62.97 7.36
CA GLU A 361 36.02 64.01 6.68
C GLU A 361 35.81 63.99 5.16
N LYS A 362 35.81 62.80 4.55
CA LYS A 362 35.55 62.65 3.11
C LYS A 362 34.15 63.10 2.72
N ILE A 363 33.14 62.83 3.54
CA ILE A 363 31.77 63.32 3.31
C ILE A 363 31.74 64.86 3.34
N ALA A 364 32.37 65.49 4.33
CA ALA A 364 32.44 66.94 4.43
C ALA A 364 33.20 67.59 3.25
N GLU A 365 34.24 66.93 2.73
CA GLU A 365 34.95 67.39 1.54
C GLU A 365 34.10 67.29 0.27
N LEU A 366 33.35 66.19 0.10
CA LEU A 366 32.40 66.04 -1.00
C LEU A 366 31.30 67.10 -0.95
N GLU A 367 30.77 67.43 0.22
CA GLU A 367 29.77 68.50 0.40
C GLU A 367 30.33 69.87 -0.02
N ARG A 368 31.58 70.19 0.35
CA ARG A 368 32.25 71.42 -0.08
C ARG A 368 32.46 71.49 -1.59
N LEU A 369 32.84 70.38 -2.23
CA LEU A 369 33.01 70.32 -3.68
C LEU A 369 31.66 70.47 -4.40
N LEU A 370 30.60 69.85 -3.87
CA LEU A 370 29.24 70.01 -4.40
C LEU A 370 28.78 71.47 -4.33
N ALA A 371 29.03 72.15 -3.21
CA ALA A 371 28.72 73.57 -3.05
C ALA A 371 29.45 74.44 -4.09
N LYS A 372 30.76 74.22 -4.27
CA LYS A 372 31.56 74.93 -5.30
C LYS A 372 31.06 74.67 -6.72
N ALA A 373 30.66 73.43 -7.03
CA ALA A 373 30.12 73.08 -8.34
C ALA A 373 28.79 73.80 -8.60
N ASN A 374 27.92 73.89 -7.59
CA ASN A 374 26.66 74.63 -7.67
C ASN A 374 26.89 76.13 -7.85
N ASP A 375 27.85 76.73 -7.15
CA ASP A 375 28.23 78.13 -7.34
C ASP A 375 28.76 78.38 -8.76
N ARG A 376 29.58 77.47 -9.30
CA ARG A 376 30.10 77.55 -10.67
C ARG A 376 28.97 77.48 -11.69
N ARG A 377 28.00 76.59 -11.46
CA ARG A 377 26.80 76.48 -12.30
C ARG A 377 25.97 77.76 -12.28
N ALA A 378 25.77 78.36 -11.10
CA ALA A 378 25.08 79.64 -10.98
C ALA A 378 25.84 80.78 -11.70
N GLN A 379 27.17 80.80 -11.62
CA GLN A 379 28.00 81.77 -12.37
C GLN A 379 27.85 81.59 -13.88
N LEU A 380 27.85 80.35 -14.38
CA LEU A 380 27.65 80.06 -15.81
C LEU A 380 26.27 80.52 -16.30
N HIS A 381 25.21 80.28 -15.54
CA HIS A 381 23.87 80.79 -15.87
C HIS A 381 23.85 82.32 -15.99
N ARG A 382 24.47 83.05 -15.05
CA ARG A 382 24.58 84.52 -15.13
C ARG A 382 25.38 85.00 -16.34
N VAL A 383 26.44 84.29 -16.73
CA VAL A 383 27.21 84.62 -17.94
C VAL A 383 26.36 84.38 -19.18
N HIS A 384 25.63 83.27 -19.23
CA HIS A 384 24.75 82.95 -20.34
C HIS A 384 23.66 84.03 -20.55
N GLU A 385 22.97 84.43 -19.48
CA GLU A 385 21.98 85.53 -19.55
C GLU A 385 22.59 86.81 -20.11
N ARG A 386 23.76 87.24 -19.58
CA ARG A 386 24.46 88.43 -20.09
C ARG A 386 24.87 88.31 -21.56
N THR A 387 25.23 87.11 -22.03
CA THR A 387 25.56 86.90 -23.44
C THR A 387 24.33 86.96 -24.34
N VAL A 388 23.19 86.48 -23.87
CA VAL A 388 21.91 86.57 -24.57
C VAL A 388 21.48 88.04 -24.70
N ASP A 389 21.55 88.82 -23.60
CA ASP A 389 21.23 90.25 -23.63
C ASP A 389 22.10 91.05 -24.62
N LYS A 390 23.40 90.73 -24.68
CA LYS A 390 24.33 91.36 -25.64
C LYS A 390 24.01 90.99 -27.08
N LEU A 391 23.66 89.74 -27.34
CA LEU A 391 23.25 89.28 -28.67
C LEU A 391 21.96 90.00 -29.11
N ASP A 392 21.00 90.16 -28.22
CA ASP A 392 19.77 90.88 -28.51
C ASP A 392 20.03 92.36 -28.80
N SER A 393 20.93 93.01 -28.05
CA SER A 393 21.36 94.38 -28.33
C SER A 393 22.03 94.51 -29.69
N ALA A 394 22.95 93.59 -30.03
CA ALA A 394 23.63 93.56 -31.33
C ALA A 394 22.66 93.30 -32.49
N ASN A 395 21.65 92.46 -32.30
CA ASN A 395 20.62 92.24 -33.32
C ASN A 395 19.80 93.50 -33.60
N ARG A 396 19.47 94.30 -32.57
CA ARG A 396 18.80 95.59 -32.76
C ARG A 396 19.66 96.58 -33.54
N THR A 397 20.98 96.62 -33.30
CA THR A 397 21.88 97.52 -34.05
C THR A 397 22.02 97.08 -35.51
N VAL A 398 22.16 95.78 -35.79
CA VAL A 398 22.20 95.25 -37.16
C VAL A 398 20.92 95.58 -37.92
N GLN A 399 19.76 95.47 -37.28
CA GLN A 399 18.48 95.86 -37.89
C GLN A 399 18.43 97.37 -38.20
N GLY A 400 18.97 98.22 -37.33
CA GLY A 400 19.13 99.66 -37.59
C GLY A 400 20.00 99.94 -38.81
N LEU A 401 21.20 99.35 -38.85
CA LEU A 401 22.15 99.51 -39.97
C LEU A 401 21.58 99.01 -41.31
N ARG A 402 20.74 97.96 -41.29
CA ARG A 402 20.04 97.50 -42.50
C ARG A 402 19.08 98.55 -43.04
N ARG A 403 18.29 99.19 -42.16
CA ARG A 403 17.39 100.29 -42.57
C ARG A 403 18.17 101.48 -43.14
N ASP A 404 19.32 101.81 -42.54
CA ASP A 404 20.19 102.89 -43.03
C ASP A 404 20.80 102.56 -44.41
N LEU A 405 21.25 101.32 -44.63
CA LEU A 405 21.73 100.84 -45.92
C LEU A 405 20.64 100.89 -47.01
N ASP A 406 19.42 100.48 -46.67
CA ASP A 406 18.28 100.57 -47.58
C ASP A 406 17.95 102.03 -47.93
N SER A 407 18.08 102.95 -46.97
CA SER A 407 17.93 104.39 -47.21
C SER A 407 19.05 104.97 -48.10
N LEU A 408 20.30 104.52 -47.96
CA LEU A 408 21.43 104.97 -48.79
C LEU A 408 21.34 104.44 -50.23
N ARG A 409 20.71 103.29 -50.44
CA ARG A 409 20.47 102.72 -51.77
C ARG A 409 19.41 103.49 -52.57
N GLY A 410 18.56 104.26 -51.89
CA GLY A 410 17.54 105.13 -52.48
C GLY A 410 18.04 106.52 -52.87
N GLY A 411 18.64 106.68 -54.05
CA GLY A 411 18.35 107.86 -54.88
C GLY A 411 19.32 109.07 -54.94
N ARG A 412 20.56 109.04 -54.43
CA ARG A 412 21.50 110.18 -54.60
C ARG A 412 22.91 109.87 -55.14
N HIS A 413 23.23 108.61 -55.47
CA HIS A 413 24.55 108.21 -56.00
C HIS A 413 24.59 107.84 -57.48
N THR A 414 23.44 107.61 -58.11
CA THR A 414 23.33 107.31 -59.54
C THR A 414 23.63 108.54 -60.42
N ASP A 415 23.31 109.75 -59.96
CA ASP A 415 23.46 110.97 -60.77
C ASP A 415 24.91 111.51 -60.80
N ARG A 416 25.74 111.16 -59.81
CA ARG A 416 27.18 111.50 -59.79
C ARG A 416 28.04 110.60 -60.68
N LEU A 417 27.59 109.37 -60.94
CA LEU A 417 28.34 108.40 -61.74
C LEU A 417 28.25 108.70 -63.26
N GLN A 418 27.11 109.23 -63.72
CA GLN A 418 26.93 109.67 -65.12
C GLN A 418 27.72 110.95 -65.45
N ALA A 419 28.00 111.79 -64.47
CA ALA A 419 28.85 112.98 -64.65
C ALA A 419 30.34 112.61 -64.84
N ALA A 420 30.84 111.61 -64.10
CA ALA A 420 32.22 111.14 -64.19
C ALA A 420 32.53 110.40 -65.51
N GLN A 421 31.54 109.73 -66.12
CA GLN A 421 31.72 109.04 -67.39
C GLN A 421 31.96 109.99 -68.59
N ARG A 422 31.45 111.22 -68.54
CA ARG A 422 31.71 112.23 -69.58
C ARG A 422 33.14 112.78 -69.53
N GLN A 423 33.73 112.85 -68.34
CA GLN A 423 35.12 113.31 -68.13
C GLN A 423 36.17 112.32 -68.65
N ILE A 424 35.91 111.01 -68.55
CA ILE A 424 36.85 109.97 -69.01
C ILE A 424 36.99 109.98 -70.54
N GLN A 425 35.95 110.35 -71.27
CA GLN A 425 35.98 110.44 -72.75
C GLN A 425 36.86 111.59 -73.25
N GLN A 426 36.95 112.71 -72.51
CA GLN A 426 37.84 113.83 -72.84
C GLN A 426 39.33 113.45 -72.68
N LEU A 427 39.69 112.77 -71.58
CA LEU A 427 41.08 112.37 -71.32
C LEU A 427 41.61 111.30 -72.29
N THR A 428 40.72 110.55 -72.94
CA THR A 428 41.11 109.54 -73.94
C THR A 428 41.58 110.18 -75.25
N GLN A 429 41.07 111.36 -75.61
CA GLN A 429 41.52 112.10 -76.80
C GLN A 429 42.88 112.78 -76.61
N GLU A 430 43.27 113.08 -75.37
CA GLU A 430 44.57 113.69 -75.06
C GLU A 430 45.74 112.69 -75.11
N LEU A 431 45.47 111.39 -74.95
CA LEU A 431 46.46 110.31 -74.98
C LEU A 431 46.91 109.89 -76.39
N ASP A 432 46.15 110.24 -77.43
CA ASP A 432 46.50 109.91 -78.82
C ASP A 432 47.59 110.82 -79.42
N SER A 433 47.94 111.94 -78.76
CA SER A 433 48.89 112.94 -79.31
C SER A 433 50.37 112.78 -78.93
N LEU A 434 50.77 111.78 -78.14
CA LEU A 434 52.13 111.69 -77.58
C LEU A 434 52.77 110.29 -77.68
N ARG A 435 52.92 109.73 -78.89
CA ARG A 435 53.54 108.41 -79.09
C ARG A 435 54.83 108.43 -79.93
N GLY A 436 55.95 108.20 -79.25
CA GLY A 436 57.27 107.74 -79.73
C GLY A 436 58.39 108.26 -78.81
N ASP A 437 59.41 107.55 -78.33
CA ASP A 437 59.90 106.16 -78.38
C ASP A 437 60.86 105.93 -77.19
N SER A 438 60.91 104.74 -76.55
CA SER A 438 62.15 104.18 -75.94
C SER A 438 62.01 102.68 -75.60
N SER A 439 62.62 101.83 -76.42
CA SER A 439 62.51 100.37 -76.39
C SER A 439 63.47 99.65 -75.41
N HIS A 440 64.44 100.35 -74.82
CA HIS A 440 65.48 99.76 -73.95
C HIS A 440 65.05 99.60 -72.47
N GLY A 441 64.12 100.40 -71.99
CA GLY A 441 63.54 100.25 -70.64
C GLY A 441 62.66 99.00 -70.49
N ARG A 442 62.06 98.52 -71.58
CA ARG A 442 61.15 97.37 -71.58
C ARG A 442 61.86 96.03 -71.35
N LEU A 443 63.12 95.90 -71.82
CA LEU A 443 63.87 94.65 -71.72
C LEU A 443 64.46 94.45 -70.31
N ARG A 444 65.02 95.51 -69.70
CA ARG A 444 65.42 95.51 -68.28
C ARG A 444 64.25 95.31 -67.32
N ALA A 445 63.06 95.79 -67.67
CA ALA A 445 61.85 95.54 -66.88
C ALA A 445 61.40 94.07 -66.97
N ALA A 446 61.58 93.43 -68.13
CA ALA A 446 61.24 92.02 -68.31
C ALA A 446 62.20 91.09 -67.56
N GLU A 447 63.51 91.37 -67.55
CA GLU A 447 64.50 90.58 -66.80
C GLU A 447 64.26 90.64 -65.29
N ARG A 448 64.03 91.84 -64.74
CA ARG A 448 63.64 92.00 -63.33
C ARG A 448 62.36 91.24 -63.01
N LYS A 449 61.40 91.22 -63.93
CA LYS A 449 60.14 90.50 -63.77
C LYS A 449 60.34 88.98 -63.75
N VAL A 450 61.28 88.43 -64.52
CA VAL A 450 61.61 86.99 -64.48
C VAL A 450 62.30 86.63 -63.16
N GLU A 451 63.20 87.46 -62.66
CA GLU A 451 63.83 87.25 -61.35
C GLU A 451 62.81 87.32 -60.22
N ASP A 452 61.91 88.32 -60.24
CA ASP A 452 60.85 88.47 -59.26
C ASP A 452 59.90 87.26 -59.29
N LEU A 453 59.47 86.83 -60.48
CA LEU A 453 58.64 85.61 -60.64
C LEU A 453 59.36 84.35 -60.17
N THR A 454 60.69 84.26 -60.34
CA THR A 454 61.47 83.11 -59.86
C THR A 454 61.55 83.11 -58.32
N ARG A 455 61.67 84.27 -57.69
CA ARG A 455 61.60 84.39 -56.22
C ARG A 455 60.21 84.05 -55.70
N GLU A 456 59.15 84.50 -56.37
CA GLU A 456 57.77 84.15 -56.02
C GLU A 456 57.50 82.65 -56.18
N LEU A 457 57.95 82.02 -57.27
CA LEU A 457 57.80 80.59 -57.49
C LEU A 457 58.49 79.77 -56.38
N ASN A 458 59.69 80.17 -55.98
CA ASN A 458 60.41 79.52 -54.88
C ASN A 458 59.76 79.78 -53.51
N SER A 459 59.08 80.91 -53.32
CA SER A 459 58.28 81.20 -52.12
C SER A 459 57.04 80.31 -52.06
N VAL A 460 56.30 80.20 -53.17
CA VAL A 460 55.11 79.36 -53.30
C VAL A 460 55.46 77.88 -53.10
N ARG A 461 56.58 77.38 -53.64
CA ARG A 461 57.04 76.01 -53.39
C ARG A 461 57.30 75.72 -51.91
N ARG A 462 57.91 76.67 -51.18
CA ARG A 462 58.11 76.53 -49.72
C ARG A 462 56.79 76.59 -48.95
N GLN A 463 55.84 77.40 -49.40
CA GLN A 463 54.50 77.44 -48.82
C GLN A 463 53.72 76.15 -49.07
N HIS A 464 53.84 75.57 -50.28
CA HIS A 464 53.26 74.28 -50.61
C HIS A 464 53.81 73.16 -49.72
N ALA A 465 55.12 73.07 -49.57
CA ALA A 465 55.76 72.08 -48.68
C ALA A 465 55.26 72.23 -47.23
N LYS A 466 55.15 73.46 -46.71
CA LYS A 466 54.60 73.72 -45.37
C LYS A 466 53.11 73.34 -45.25
N ALA A 467 52.33 73.54 -46.31
CA ALA A 467 50.92 73.15 -46.35
C ALA A 467 50.77 71.62 -46.40
N GLU A 468 51.64 70.91 -47.13
CA GLU A 468 51.71 69.45 -47.14
C GLU A 468 52.06 68.89 -45.76
N ASP A 469 53.09 69.42 -45.09
CA ASP A 469 53.45 69.03 -43.72
C ASP A 469 52.28 69.27 -42.74
N SER A 470 51.58 70.40 -42.88
CA SER A 470 50.42 70.74 -42.06
C SER A 470 49.22 69.82 -42.32
N LEU A 471 48.99 69.44 -43.59
CA LEU A 471 47.96 68.47 -43.97
C LEU A 471 48.27 67.09 -43.41
N GLN A 472 49.53 66.67 -43.46
CA GLN A 472 49.96 65.39 -42.91
C GLN A 472 49.81 65.36 -41.38
N GLY A 473 50.19 66.44 -40.69
CA GLY A 473 49.94 66.59 -39.25
C GLY A 473 48.44 66.56 -38.90
N ALA A 474 47.58 67.18 -39.71
CA ALA A 474 46.13 67.11 -39.53
C ALA A 474 45.57 65.70 -39.78
N GLN A 475 46.08 64.97 -40.76
CA GLN A 475 45.69 63.58 -41.02
C GLN A 475 46.09 62.65 -39.88
N GLU A 476 47.28 62.85 -39.30
CA GLU A 476 47.73 62.10 -38.12
C GLU A 476 46.89 62.42 -36.88
N ALA A 477 46.53 63.69 -36.67
CA ALA A 477 45.60 64.10 -35.62
C ALA A 477 44.21 63.46 -35.79
N CYS A 478 43.68 63.40 -37.02
CA CYS A 478 42.43 62.70 -37.31
C CYS A 478 42.51 61.19 -37.04
N ARG A 479 43.66 60.54 -37.32
CA ARG A 479 43.87 59.13 -36.96
C ARG A 479 43.92 58.95 -35.44
N GLY A 480 44.58 59.86 -34.71
CA GLY A 480 44.60 59.87 -33.26
C GLY A 480 43.20 59.99 -32.65
N LEU A 481 42.40 60.95 -33.12
CA LEU A 481 41.02 61.15 -32.68
C LEU A 481 40.11 59.95 -32.98
N ASN A 482 40.29 59.28 -34.13
CA ASN A 482 39.55 58.06 -34.44
C ASN A 482 39.93 56.92 -33.48
N ALA A 483 41.21 56.75 -33.16
CA ALA A 483 41.64 55.76 -32.18
C ALA A 483 41.12 56.08 -30.77
N GLU A 484 41.07 57.35 -30.38
CA GLU A 484 40.47 57.80 -29.12
C GLU A 484 38.96 57.59 -29.09
N ARG A 485 38.26 57.68 -30.22
CA ARG A 485 36.82 57.37 -30.34
C ARG A 485 36.54 55.87 -30.30
N ASP A 486 37.40 55.05 -30.92
CA ASP A 486 37.17 53.61 -31.03
C ASP A 486 37.37 52.89 -29.68
N ARG A 487 38.26 53.39 -28.80
CA ARG A 487 38.43 52.88 -27.43
C ARG A 487 37.15 52.86 -26.58
N PRO A 488 36.43 53.97 -26.36
CA PRO A 488 35.21 53.98 -25.55
C PRO A 488 34.06 53.20 -26.20
N ILE A 489 34.07 53.01 -27.54
CA ILE A 489 33.13 52.11 -28.20
C ILE A 489 33.41 50.67 -27.79
N GLN A 490 34.69 50.27 -27.80
CA GLN A 490 35.12 48.95 -27.36
C GLN A 490 34.83 48.70 -25.88
N ASP A 491 35.16 49.66 -25.01
CA ASP A 491 34.86 49.59 -23.57
C ASP A 491 33.35 49.46 -23.31
N ARG A 492 32.52 50.19 -24.08
CA ARG A 492 31.06 50.08 -24.02
C ARG A 492 30.58 48.70 -24.43
N ASP A 493 31.13 48.16 -25.52
CA ASP A 493 30.71 46.85 -26.04
C ASP A 493 31.11 45.73 -25.06
N ASP A 494 32.29 45.81 -24.43
CA ASP A 494 32.74 44.90 -23.36
C ASP A 494 31.85 45.01 -22.11
N ALA A 495 31.44 46.22 -21.73
CA ALA A 495 30.50 46.44 -20.64
C ALA A 495 29.11 45.85 -20.95
N VAL A 496 28.63 45.97 -22.20
CA VAL A 496 27.37 45.36 -22.64
C VAL A 496 27.45 43.83 -22.61
N GLN A 497 28.57 43.23 -23.01
CA GLN A 497 28.78 41.78 -22.89
C GLN A 497 28.78 41.33 -21.43
N SER A 498 29.47 42.07 -20.56
CA SER A 498 29.49 41.79 -19.11
C SER A 498 28.09 41.87 -18.50
N LEU A 499 27.28 42.87 -18.88
CA LEU A 499 25.89 42.99 -18.44
C LEU A 499 25.02 41.82 -18.93
N LYS A 500 25.21 41.33 -20.16
CA LYS A 500 24.51 40.13 -20.64
C LYS A 500 24.82 38.91 -19.78
N HIS A 501 26.09 38.70 -19.42
CA HIS A 501 26.48 37.61 -18.52
C HIS A 501 25.86 37.72 -17.13
N VAL A 502 25.86 38.93 -16.55
CA VAL A 502 25.21 39.19 -15.26
C VAL A 502 23.70 38.93 -15.35
N ASN A 503 23.05 39.35 -16.43
CA ASN A 503 21.63 39.13 -16.65
C ASN A 503 21.28 37.64 -16.79
N SER A 504 22.09 36.86 -17.51
CA SER A 504 21.93 35.41 -17.57
C SER A 504 22.08 34.76 -16.19
N ARG A 505 23.02 35.24 -15.37
CA ARG A 505 23.22 34.75 -14.01
C ARG A 505 22.08 35.13 -13.07
N ALA A 506 21.53 36.34 -13.21
CA ALA A 506 20.35 36.78 -12.47
C ALA A 506 19.13 35.91 -12.80
N SER A 507 18.88 35.63 -14.09
CA SER A 507 17.81 34.73 -14.51
C SER A 507 17.99 33.30 -13.97
N HIS A 508 19.23 32.82 -13.90
CA HIS A 508 19.51 31.52 -13.27
C HIS A 508 19.19 31.53 -11.77
N HIS A 509 19.61 32.56 -11.02
CA HIS A 509 19.29 32.69 -9.60
C HIS A 509 17.78 32.85 -9.36
N GLU A 510 17.04 33.54 -10.24
CA GLU A 510 15.57 33.59 -10.16
C GLU A 510 14.94 32.20 -10.30
N ALA A 511 15.46 31.37 -11.21
CA ALA A 511 15.01 29.99 -11.35
C ALA A 511 15.35 29.12 -10.12
N GLU A 512 16.53 29.29 -9.53
CA GLU A 512 16.92 28.65 -8.27
C GLU A 512 16.00 29.07 -7.11
N ILE A 513 15.69 30.37 -7.00
CA ILE A 513 14.74 30.89 -5.99
C ILE A 513 13.36 30.26 -6.17
N ALA A 514 12.87 30.14 -7.41
CA ALA A 514 11.61 29.48 -7.68
C ALA A 514 11.63 27.99 -7.29
N GLN A 515 12.75 27.30 -7.52
CA GLN A 515 12.91 25.90 -7.11
C GLN A 515 12.98 25.75 -5.58
N VAL A 516 13.67 26.65 -4.87
CA VAL A 516 13.64 26.71 -3.41
C VAL A 516 12.22 26.98 -2.90
N GLY A 517 11.44 27.80 -3.60
CA GLY A 517 10.02 28.01 -3.32
C GLY A 517 9.21 26.71 -3.35
N ARG A 518 9.39 25.88 -4.40
CA ARG A 518 8.74 24.57 -4.51
C ARG A 518 9.14 23.61 -3.38
N ILE A 519 10.43 23.53 -3.06
CA ILE A 519 10.93 22.67 -1.98
C ILE A 519 10.33 23.08 -0.63
N ARG A 520 10.15 24.38 -0.38
CA ARG A 520 9.50 24.86 0.86
C ARG A 520 8.04 24.43 0.93
N GLN A 521 7.33 24.48 -0.19
CA GLN A 521 5.94 24.03 -0.26
C GLN A 521 5.83 22.51 -0.01
N GLU A 522 6.65 21.70 -0.67
CA GLU A 522 6.70 20.24 -0.44
C GLU A 522 7.02 19.91 1.02
N ARG A 523 7.97 20.63 1.63
CA ARG A 523 8.29 20.47 3.06
C ARG A 523 7.08 20.79 3.94
N ASP A 524 6.33 21.84 3.63
CA ASP A 524 5.15 22.22 4.41
C ASP A 524 4.02 21.19 4.26
N GLU A 525 3.88 20.57 3.09
CA GLU A 525 2.97 19.44 2.85
C GLU A 525 3.40 18.21 3.67
N PHE A 526 4.67 17.81 3.63
CA PHE A 526 5.19 16.70 4.45
C PHE A 526 5.03 16.95 5.95
N GLN A 527 5.18 18.20 6.38
CA GLN A 527 4.96 18.59 7.77
C GLN A 527 3.50 18.35 8.18
N GLN A 528 2.54 18.70 7.32
CA GLN A 528 1.11 18.45 7.57
C GLN A 528 0.80 16.95 7.61
N GLU A 529 1.33 16.17 6.68
CA GLU A 529 1.17 14.70 6.68
C GLU A 529 1.70 14.07 7.96
N ARG A 530 2.88 14.51 8.42
CA ARG A 530 3.47 14.05 9.67
C ARG A 530 2.60 14.36 10.88
N ASP A 531 2.01 15.55 10.92
CA ASP A 531 1.14 15.95 12.03
C ASP A 531 -0.20 15.18 12.00
N GLN A 532 -0.72 14.84 10.81
CA GLN A 532 -1.86 13.93 10.66
C GLN A 532 -1.52 12.52 11.17
N LEU A 533 -0.37 11.96 10.77
CA LEU A 533 0.07 10.64 11.23
C LEU A 533 0.25 10.60 12.75
N ARG A 534 0.73 11.68 13.38
CA ARG A 534 0.80 11.78 14.84
C ARG A 534 -0.58 11.74 15.49
N GLN A 535 -1.56 12.42 14.92
CA GLN A 535 -2.93 12.37 15.42
C GLN A 535 -3.54 10.97 15.28
N GLU A 536 -3.28 10.27 14.17
CA GLU A 536 -3.73 8.89 14.00
C GLU A 536 -3.04 7.93 14.99
N GLN A 537 -1.74 8.08 15.19
CA GLN A 537 -1.01 7.31 16.22
C GLN A 537 -1.61 7.53 17.61
N ALA A 538 -1.97 8.77 17.96
CA ALA A 538 -2.61 9.07 19.23
C ALA A 538 -3.98 8.36 19.37
N LYS A 539 -4.80 8.35 18.31
CA LYS A 539 -6.09 7.64 18.29
C LYS A 539 -5.91 6.11 18.42
N ILE A 540 -4.90 5.55 17.75
CA ILE A 540 -4.58 4.13 17.87
C ILE A 540 -4.11 3.81 19.28
N ALA A 541 -3.25 4.64 19.87
CA ALA A 541 -2.77 4.47 21.23
C ALA A 541 -3.93 4.46 22.24
N THR A 542 -4.89 5.39 22.11
CA THR A 542 -6.09 5.38 22.96
C THR A 542 -6.91 4.10 22.77
N ARG A 543 -7.05 3.62 21.54
CA ARG A 543 -7.79 2.38 21.27
C ARG A 543 -7.10 1.14 21.82
N VAL A 544 -5.77 1.09 21.77
CA VAL A 544 -4.98 0.04 22.40
C VAL A 544 -5.19 0.05 23.91
N THR A 545 -5.13 1.22 24.57
CA THR A 545 -5.38 1.31 26.01
C THR A 545 -6.78 0.85 26.41
N GLU A 546 -7.81 1.17 25.61
CA GLU A 546 -9.17 0.67 25.82
C GLU A 546 -9.27 -0.85 25.69
N LEU A 547 -8.66 -1.43 24.66
CA LEU A 547 -8.66 -2.88 24.44
C LEU A 547 -7.87 -3.62 25.53
N THR A 548 -6.75 -3.07 25.99
CA THR A 548 -5.99 -3.62 27.12
C THR A 548 -6.85 -3.64 28.39
N ALA A 549 -7.54 -2.54 28.70
CA ALA A 549 -8.45 -2.50 29.85
C ALA A 549 -9.61 -3.52 29.74
N GLN A 550 -10.15 -3.71 28.53
CA GLN A 550 -11.17 -4.74 28.29
C GLN A 550 -10.62 -6.16 28.48
N LEU A 551 -9.39 -6.42 28.05
CA LEU A 551 -8.73 -7.71 28.22
C LEU A 551 -8.49 -8.02 29.71
N ASP A 552 -8.04 -7.02 30.48
CA ASP A 552 -7.84 -7.15 31.92
C ASP A 552 -9.16 -7.48 32.63
N GLN A 553 -10.25 -6.79 32.26
CA GLN A 553 -11.58 -7.08 32.81
C GLN A 553 -12.03 -8.51 32.49
N LEU A 554 -11.87 -8.96 31.24
CA LEU A 554 -12.23 -10.32 30.84
C LEU A 554 -11.38 -11.38 31.55
N SER A 555 -10.10 -11.08 31.83
CA SER A 555 -9.25 -11.98 32.62
C SER A 555 -9.75 -12.08 34.06
N GLN A 556 -10.11 -10.96 34.68
CA GLN A 556 -10.69 -10.96 36.03
C GLN A 556 -12.00 -11.75 36.09
N ASP A 557 -12.89 -11.56 35.10
CA ASP A 557 -14.15 -12.27 35.01
C ASP A 557 -13.94 -13.78 34.85
N ARG A 558 -12.96 -14.18 34.01
CA ARG A 558 -12.57 -15.58 33.84
C ARG A 558 -12.06 -16.18 35.15
N ASP A 559 -11.17 -15.49 35.85
CA ASP A 559 -10.57 -16.00 37.08
C ASP A 559 -11.64 -16.12 38.19
N ALA A 560 -12.58 -15.18 38.26
CA ALA A 560 -13.74 -15.28 39.13
C ALA A 560 -14.65 -16.48 38.78
N ALA A 561 -14.87 -16.75 37.50
CA ALA A 561 -15.64 -17.91 37.05
C ALA A 561 -14.93 -19.24 37.38
N VAL A 562 -13.61 -19.31 37.21
CA VAL A 562 -12.79 -20.46 37.60
C VAL A 562 -12.88 -20.69 39.10
N SER A 563 -12.74 -19.65 39.92
CA SER A 563 -12.87 -19.77 41.38
C SER A 563 -14.25 -20.31 41.79
N LYS A 564 -15.33 -19.86 41.14
CA LYS A 564 -16.70 -20.38 41.40
C LYS A 564 -16.83 -21.85 40.99
N ARG A 565 -16.27 -22.23 39.84
CA ARG A 565 -16.25 -23.63 39.38
C ARG A 565 -15.50 -24.52 40.38
N ASP A 566 -14.35 -24.09 40.86
CA ASP A 566 -13.52 -24.88 41.76
C ASP A 566 -14.16 -25.03 43.15
N GLU A 567 -14.90 -24.00 43.63
CA GLU A 567 -15.75 -24.13 44.82
C GLU A 567 -16.85 -25.18 44.59
N ALA A 568 -17.57 -25.12 43.47
CA ALA A 568 -18.62 -26.09 43.15
C ALA A 568 -18.07 -27.53 43.04
N ILE A 569 -16.86 -27.71 42.53
CA ILE A 569 -16.18 -29.01 42.50
C ILE A 569 -15.88 -29.49 43.94
N ARG A 570 -15.36 -28.62 44.80
CA ARG A 570 -15.09 -28.96 46.21
C ARG A 570 -16.37 -29.32 46.97
N GLU A 571 -17.46 -28.60 46.75
CA GLU A 571 -18.77 -28.94 47.32
C GLU A 571 -19.28 -30.28 46.79
N GLY A 572 -19.19 -30.50 45.48
CA GLY A 572 -19.54 -31.77 44.85
C GLY A 572 -18.77 -32.94 45.45
N GLN A 573 -17.45 -32.80 45.65
CA GLN A 573 -16.62 -33.82 46.30
C GLN A 573 -17.09 -34.15 47.71
N LYS A 574 -17.43 -33.15 48.53
CA LYS A 574 -18.00 -33.39 49.88
C LYS A 574 -19.26 -34.24 49.83
N TYR A 575 -20.15 -34.01 48.86
CA TYR A 575 -21.35 -34.84 48.69
C TYR A 575 -21.01 -36.26 48.25
N TYR A 576 -20.04 -36.43 47.35
CA TYR A 576 -19.59 -37.76 46.93
C TYR A 576 -18.96 -38.55 48.09
N ASP A 577 -18.10 -37.92 48.88
CA ASP A 577 -17.47 -38.54 50.04
C ASP A 577 -18.52 -38.92 51.10
N SER A 578 -19.47 -38.03 51.40
CA SER A 578 -20.58 -38.32 52.31
C SER A 578 -21.44 -39.49 51.82
N ASN A 579 -21.77 -39.53 50.52
CA ASN A 579 -22.50 -40.67 49.94
C ASN A 579 -21.70 -41.97 50.01
N ARG A 580 -20.38 -41.91 49.82
CA ARG A 580 -19.48 -43.06 49.94
C ARG A 580 -19.48 -43.60 51.38
N ASP A 581 -19.42 -42.72 52.37
CA ASP A 581 -19.49 -43.09 53.79
C ASP A 581 -20.85 -43.71 54.15
N LEU A 582 -21.95 -43.15 53.64
CA LEU A 582 -23.28 -43.74 53.82
C LEU A 582 -23.39 -45.14 53.19
N LEU A 583 -22.83 -45.34 52.00
CA LEU A 583 -22.80 -46.66 51.36
C LEU A 583 -21.97 -47.67 52.16
N ALA A 584 -20.85 -47.24 52.74
CA ALA A 584 -20.05 -48.07 53.64
C ALA A 584 -20.85 -48.46 54.89
N GLN A 585 -21.54 -47.51 55.53
CA GLN A 585 -22.42 -47.78 56.68
C GLN A 585 -23.55 -48.76 56.34
N ILE A 586 -24.15 -48.64 55.15
CA ILE A 586 -25.16 -49.60 54.68
C ILE A 586 -24.55 -51.00 54.52
N ALA A 587 -23.34 -51.10 53.96
CA ALA A 587 -22.66 -52.38 53.81
C ALA A 587 -22.35 -53.04 55.17
N ASP A 588 -21.88 -52.26 56.14
CA ASP A 588 -21.63 -52.71 57.52
C ASP A 588 -22.93 -53.19 58.19
N MET A 589 -24.00 -52.42 58.06
CA MET A 589 -25.32 -52.78 58.59
C MET A 589 -25.84 -54.07 57.93
N GLN A 590 -25.71 -54.22 56.61
CA GLN A 590 -26.07 -55.46 55.90
C GLN A 590 -25.22 -56.67 56.36
N HIS A 591 -23.96 -56.45 56.72
CA HIS A 591 -23.12 -57.50 57.29
C HIS A 591 -23.59 -57.90 58.69
N SER A 592 -23.89 -56.93 59.55
CA SER A 592 -24.43 -57.18 60.89
C SER A 592 -25.76 -57.95 60.84
N TYR A 593 -26.66 -57.58 59.92
CA TYR A 593 -27.92 -58.28 59.73
C TYR A 593 -27.72 -59.74 59.29
N ARG A 594 -26.75 -60.02 58.42
CA ARG A 594 -26.39 -61.38 58.02
C ARG A 594 -25.88 -62.21 59.20
N LEU A 595 -25.07 -61.63 60.08
CA LEU A 595 -24.59 -62.32 61.29
C LEU A 595 -25.75 -62.65 62.23
N VAL A 596 -26.62 -61.68 62.52
CA VAL A 596 -27.82 -61.92 63.35
C VAL A 596 -28.72 -62.98 62.73
N ARG A 597 -28.86 -63.00 61.40
CA ARG A 597 -29.65 -64.02 60.71
C ARG A 597 -29.05 -65.42 60.86
N GLN A 598 -27.72 -65.54 60.73
CA GLN A 598 -27.02 -66.81 60.95
C GLN A 598 -27.19 -67.30 62.39
N ASP A 599 -27.11 -66.42 63.38
CA ASP A 599 -27.34 -66.78 64.78
C ASP A 599 -28.80 -67.20 65.02
N PHE A 600 -29.77 -66.56 64.36
CA PHE A 600 -31.16 -66.99 64.40
C PHE A 600 -31.35 -68.39 63.81
N ASP A 601 -30.77 -68.65 62.64
CA ASP A 601 -30.83 -69.96 62.00
C ASP A 601 -30.18 -71.05 62.90
N ARG A 602 -29.06 -70.74 63.58
CA ARG A 602 -28.45 -71.64 64.59
C ARG A 602 -29.36 -71.92 65.78
N VAL A 603 -30.04 -70.91 66.31
CA VAL A 603 -31.00 -71.08 67.41
C VAL A 603 -32.18 -71.93 66.94
N GLN A 604 -32.63 -71.76 65.69
CA GLN A 604 -33.68 -72.57 65.11
C GLN A 604 -33.27 -74.04 64.96
N ASP A 605 -32.06 -74.31 64.47
CA ASP A 605 -31.50 -75.67 64.40
C ASP A 605 -31.39 -76.32 65.79
N GLN A 606 -30.96 -75.56 66.80
CA GLN A 606 -30.94 -76.02 68.20
C GLN A 606 -32.35 -76.35 68.70
N GLN A 607 -33.34 -75.50 68.39
CA GLN A 607 -34.72 -75.74 68.78
C GLN A 607 -35.28 -77.02 68.13
N ASP A 608 -35.00 -77.24 66.85
CA ASP A 608 -35.46 -78.43 66.12
C ASP A 608 -34.75 -79.70 66.61
N SER A 609 -33.46 -79.62 66.94
CA SER A 609 -32.72 -80.68 67.62
C SER A 609 -33.34 -81.05 68.96
N LEU A 610 -33.65 -80.05 69.81
CA LEU A 610 -34.34 -80.27 71.09
C LEU A 610 -35.74 -80.86 70.93
N ARG A 611 -36.49 -80.45 69.88
CA ARG A 611 -37.79 -81.05 69.55
C ARG A 611 -37.64 -82.53 69.17
N GLN A 612 -36.62 -82.86 68.38
CA GLN A 612 -36.33 -84.23 68.00
C GLN A 612 -35.93 -85.07 69.21
N GLU A 613 -35.07 -84.54 70.11
CA GLU A 613 -34.72 -85.21 71.37
C GLU A 613 -35.95 -85.46 72.24
N ARG A 614 -36.83 -84.47 72.38
CA ARG A 614 -38.11 -84.64 73.08
C ARG A 614 -38.96 -85.74 72.45
N GLN A 615 -39.06 -85.79 71.13
CA GLN A 615 -39.82 -86.82 70.41
C GLN A 615 -39.22 -88.22 70.65
N ASN A 616 -37.89 -88.33 70.62
CA ASN A 616 -37.17 -89.56 70.91
C ASN A 616 -37.39 -90.02 72.35
N LEU A 617 -37.34 -89.10 73.32
CA LEU A 617 -37.65 -89.35 74.73
C LEU A 617 -39.09 -89.82 74.92
N LEU A 618 -40.06 -89.16 74.27
CA LEU A 618 -41.46 -89.59 74.31
C LEU A 618 -41.66 -90.98 73.70
N SER A 619 -40.97 -91.29 72.59
CA SER A 619 -41.00 -92.60 71.96
C SER A 619 -40.34 -93.68 72.84
N SER A 620 -39.22 -93.36 73.50
CA SER A 620 -38.56 -94.23 74.47
C SER A 620 -39.44 -94.49 75.68
N TYR A 621 -40.09 -93.45 76.22
CA TYR A 621 -41.05 -93.57 77.31
C TYR A 621 -42.25 -94.44 76.93
N ALA A 622 -42.81 -94.25 75.72
CA ALA A 622 -43.88 -95.09 75.21
C ALA A 622 -43.46 -96.56 75.03
N SER A 623 -42.21 -96.81 74.61
CA SER A 623 -41.65 -98.16 74.52
C SER A 623 -41.52 -98.80 75.91
N MET A 624 -40.96 -98.09 76.90
CA MET A 624 -40.86 -98.58 78.28
C MET A 624 -42.23 -98.80 78.92
N ALA A 625 -43.20 -97.93 78.64
CA ALA A 625 -44.59 -98.10 79.08
C ALA A 625 -45.21 -99.35 78.44
N GLY A 626 -45.03 -99.55 77.13
CA GLY A 626 -45.49 -100.75 76.44
C GLY A 626 -44.82 -102.03 76.95
N GLU A 627 -43.51 -102.00 77.25
CA GLU A 627 -42.79 -103.11 77.87
C GLU A 627 -43.30 -103.42 79.27
N ARG A 628 -43.57 -102.38 80.07
CA ARG A 628 -44.19 -102.50 81.39
C ARG A 628 -45.59 -103.12 81.27
N ASP A 629 -46.40 -102.67 80.33
CA ASP A 629 -47.75 -103.18 80.12
C ASP A 629 -47.71 -104.65 79.67
N CYS A 630 -46.79 -105.00 78.76
CA CYS A 630 -46.52 -106.39 78.38
C CYS A 630 -46.04 -107.26 79.56
N ALA A 631 -45.23 -106.71 80.47
CA ALA A 631 -44.80 -107.41 81.68
C ALA A 631 -45.97 -107.60 82.66
N LEU A 632 -46.86 -106.61 82.79
CA LEU A 632 -48.09 -106.69 83.57
C LEU A 632 -49.06 -107.73 82.98
N ASP A 633 -49.20 -107.79 81.66
CA ASP A 633 -50.01 -108.81 80.98
C ASP A 633 -49.43 -110.22 81.13
N ARG A 634 -48.10 -110.36 81.12
CA ARG A 634 -47.41 -111.62 81.45
C ARG A 634 -47.65 -112.02 82.90
N LEU A 635 -47.59 -111.09 83.84
CA LEU A 635 -47.93 -111.34 85.25
C LEU A 635 -49.41 -111.72 85.41
N ALA A 636 -50.33 -111.08 84.67
CA ALA A 636 -51.75 -111.43 84.64
C ALA A 636 -51.98 -112.83 84.04
N SER A 637 -51.22 -113.20 83.01
CA SER A 637 -51.25 -114.55 82.41
C SER A 637 -50.67 -115.63 83.33
N ILE A 638 -49.61 -115.32 84.08
CA ILE A 638 -49.04 -116.23 85.10
C ILE A 638 -50.01 -116.38 86.29
N ALA A 639 -50.65 -115.29 86.73
CA ALA A 639 -51.69 -115.34 87.74
C ALA A 639 -52.91 -116.16 87.29
N SER A 640 -53.20 -116.16 85.98
CA SER A 640 -54.31 -116.92 85.38
C SER A 640 -54.03 -118.43 85.23
N THR A 641 -52.80 -118.91 85.43
CA THR A 641 -52.42 -120.33 85.22
C THR A 641 -52.20 -121.14 86.51
N ALA A 642 -52.24 -120.54 87.70
CA ALA A 642 -51.97 -121.21 88.98
C ALA A 642 -53.22 -121.73 89.75
N LEU A 643 -54.45 -121.57 89.22
CA LEU A 643 -55.68 -122.09 89.83
C LEU A 643 -56.58 -122.75 88.76
N HIS A 644 -56.75 -124.06 88.86
CA HIS A 644 -57.62 -124.89 88.02
C HIS A 644 -59.12 -124.55 88.13
N GLY A 645 -59.89 -124.79 87.05
CA GLY A 645 -61.26 -125.31 87.23
C GLY A 645 -62.41 -125.11 86.20
N THR A 646 -62.20 -125.14 84.88
CA THR A 646 -63.19 -125.68 83.86
C THR A 646 -64.58 -124.98 83.68
N PRO A 647 -65.47 -125.36 82.71
CA PRO A 647 -65.50 -124.83 81.34
C PRO A 647 -66.90 -124.44 80.78
N THR A 648 -66.97 -123.57 79.76
CA THR A 648 -68.09 -123.43 78.77
C THR A 648 -67.62 -122.42 77.70
N GLU A 649 -67.14 -122.80 76.52
CA GLU A 649 -67.82 -123.31 75.31
C GLU A 649 -69.04 -122.52 74.77
N ARG A 650 -68.88 -122.10 73.50
CA ARG A 650 -69.81 -121.64 72.43
C ARG A 650 -70.33 -120.21 72.39
N ASP A 651 -70.47 -119.58 71.22
CA ASP A 651 -69.80 -119.63 69.91
C ASP A 651 -70.42 -118.54 69.02
N GLY A 652 -69.67 -118.06 68.02
CA GLY A 652 -70.15 -117.20 66.92
C GLY A 652 -69.26 -115.97 66.67
N ARG A 653 -68.02 -116.07 66.15
CA ARG A 653 -67.63 -116.27 64.72
C ARG A 653 -68.32 -115.24 63.79
N ALA A 654 -67.69 -114.47 62.91
CA ALA A 654 -66.37 -114.41 62.26
C ALA A 654 -66.23 -112.94 61.72
N ALA A 655 -65.13 -112.37 61.22
CA ALA A 655 -63.99 -112.91 60.48
C ALA A 655 -62.86 -111.85 60.44
N SER A 656 -61.60 -112.28 60.39
CA SER A 656 -60.50 -111.58 59.70
C SER A 656 -60.59 -111.89 58.18
N PRO A 657 -59.71 -111.43 57.25
CA PRO A 657 -58.59 -110.50 57.35
C PRO A 657 -58.43 -109.52 56.13
N THR A 658 -57.60 -108.47 56.31
CA THR A 658 -56.73 -107.84 55.26
C THR A 658 -57.40 -107.32 53.96
N PRO A 659 -56.64 -106.93 52.92
CA PRO A 659 -56.17 -105.57 52.62
C PRO A 659 -56.72 -105.05 51.27
N ASP A 660 -56.48 -103.77 50.93
CA ASP A 660 -56.32 -103.23 49.56
C ASP A 660 -56.47 -101.70 49.64
N VAL A 661 -55.52 -100.87 49.18
CA VAL A 661 -54.96 -100.74 47.82
C VAL A 661 -56.05 -100.55 46.76
N ARG A 662 -56.31 -99.28 46.44
CA ARG A 662 -56.68 -98.73 45.12
C ARG A 662 -57.02 -97.26 45.38
N SER A 663 -56.64 -96.27 44.59
CA SER A 663 -56.01 -96.17 43.27
C SER A 663 -55.62 -94.68 43.21
N SER A 664 -54.38 -94.26 43.04
CA SER A 664 -53.52 -94.43 41.87
C SER A 664 -54.11 -93.85 40.58
N LEU A 665 -53.27 -93.04 39.93
CA LEU A 665 -53.27 -92.69 38.49
C LEU A 665 -54.29 -91.62 38.06
N LYS A 666 -53.95 -90.61 37.24
CA LYS A 666 -52.89 -90.44 36.22
C LYS A 666 -52.80 -88.92 35.92
N ARG A 667 -51.61 -88.30 35.86
CA ARG A 667 -50.67 -88.21 34.71
C ARG A 667 -51.18 -87.18 33.69
N SER A 668 -50.45 -86.09 33.39
CA SER A 668 -49.27 -86.03 32.50
C SER A 668 -48.43 -84.76 32.77
N ARG A 669 -47.11 -84.81 33.03
CA ARG A 669 -45.94 -84.83 32.11
C ARG A 669 -46.11 -83.95 30.85
N SER A 670 -45.53 -82.73 30.81
CA SER A 670 -44.22 -82.32 30.20
C SER A 670 -44.27 -82.20 28.65
N PRO A 671 -43.47 -81.37 27.91
CA PRO A 671 -42.28 -80.56 28.26
C PRO A 671 -42.21 -79.11 27.62
N SER A 672 -41.09 -78.43 27.89
CA SER A 672 -40.51 -77.13 27.44
C SER A 672 -40.53 -76.85 25.91
N PRO A 673 -40.07 -75.69 25.34
CA PRO A 673 -39.30 -74.54 25.88
C PRO A 673 -39.77 -73.13 25.43
N SER A 674 -39.19 -72.04 25.97
CA SER A 674 -38.57 -70.93 25.21
C SER A 674 -38.26 -69.72 26.12
N SER A 675 -37.00 -69.28 26.07
CA SER A 675 -36.49 -67.89 26.12
C SER A 675 -37.26 -66.79 26.87
N ALA A 676 -36.61 -66.15 27.86
CA ALA A 676 -36.05 -64.81 27.68
C ALA A 676 -35.49 -64.26 29.01
N ASP A 677 -34.30 -63.67 28.87
CA ASP A 677 -33.56 -62.90 29.86
C ASP A 677 -34.37 -61.74 30.44
N SER A 678 -34.01 -61.32 31.66
CA SER A 678 -34.26 -59.97 32.16
C SER A 678 -33.10 -59.54 33.04
N GLY A 679 -32.02 -59.15 32.35
CA GLY A 679 -30.87 -58.47 32.91
C GLY A 679 -30.41 -57.34 31.98
N SER A 680 -30.30 -56.14 32.57
CA SER A 680 -29.53 -54.97 32.12
C SER A 680 -30.14 -53.96 31.12
N SER A 681 -30.15 -52.71 31.61
CA SER A 681 -29.79 -51.45 30.94
C SER A 681 -30.56 -51.00 29.69
N SER A 682 -31.26 -49.87 29.81
CA SER A 682 -31.35 -48.88 28.72
C SER A 682 -31.59 -47.47 29.24
N ARG A 683 -30.50 -46.70 29.34
CA ARG A 683 -30.47 -45.26 29.09
C ARG A 683 -30.56 -45.06 27.58
N LYS A 684 -31.51 -44.26 27.10
CA LYS A 684 -31.30 -43.27 26.02
C LYS A 684 -32.57 -42.41 25.84
N ARG A 685 -32.43 -41.13 26.18
CA ARG A 685 -33.23 -40.02 25.65
C ARG A 685 -32.28 -39.15 24.83
N ALA A 686 -32.81 -38.62 23.73
CA ALA A 686 -32.11 -38.02 22.61
C ALA A 686 -31.39 -36.68 22.90
N ARG A 687 -30.29 -36.45 22.18
CA ARG A 687 -29.83 -35.16 21.64
C ARG A 687 -28.96 -35.39 20.38
N PRO A 688 -28.82 -34.37 19.50
CA PRO A 688 -28.64 -34.53 18.05
C PRO A 688 -27.19 -34.62 17.58
N ASP A 689 -27.02 -35.12 16.35
CA ASP A 689 -25.77 -35.22 15.60
C ASP A 689 -25.24 -33.85 15.11
N PRO A 690 -23.91 -33.64 15.10
CA PRO A 690 -23.20 -32.78 14.17
C PRO A 690 -22.58 -33.59 13.00
N PRO A 691 -22.27 -32.94 11.85
CA PRO A 691 -21.80 -33.65 10.66
C PRO A 691 -20.31 -34.03 10.73
N SER A 692 -20.01 -35.14 10.06
CA SER A 692 -18.70 -35.67 9.72
C SER A 692 -17.94 -34.74 8.77
N ALA A 693 -16.68 -34.46 9.10
CA ALA A 693 -15.67 -34.01 8.16
C ALA A 693 -14.61 -35.11 8.05
N ASP A 694 -14.46 -35.65 6.84
CA ASP A 694 -13.31 -36.45 6.44
C ASP A 694 -12.06 -35.56 6.43
N ALA A 695 -11.01 -36.02 7.11
CA ALA A 695 -9.66 -35.53 6.91
C ALA A 695 -8.72 -36.74 6.85
N ASP A 696 -8.33 -37.08 5.63
CA ASP A 696 -7.24 -37.99 5.33
C ASP A 696 -5.95 -37.53 6.00
N ALA A 697 -5.31 -38.45 6.71
CA ALA A 697 -3.91 -38.34 7.09
C ALA A 697 -3.14 -39.46 6.38
N SER A 698 -2.32 -39.10 5.39
CA SER A 698 -1.10 -39.84 5.00
C SER A 698 -0.29 -39.03 3.98
N ALA A 699 0.84 -38.45 4.42
CA ALA A 699 2.05 -38.34 3.62
C ALA A 699 3.25 -38.08 4.54
N SER A 700 3.99 -39.16 4.80
CA SER A 700 5.31 -39.17 5.39
C SER A 700 6.32 -38.51 4.46
N VAL A 701 7.25 -37.73 5.01
CA VAL A 701 8.50 -37.30 4.36
C VAL A 701 9.65 -37.96 5.12
N PRO A 702 10.60 -38.64 4.47
CA PRO A 702 11.88 -38.98 5.08
C PRO A 702 12.95 -37.93 4.72
N ASP A 703 13.78 -37.67 5.73
CA ASP A 703 15.06 -36.92 5.83
C ASP A 703 15.61 -36.13 4.62
#